data_AF-A0A8C2LYF0-F1
#
_entry.id   AF-A0A8C2LYF0-F1
#
_cell.length_a   1.000
_cell.length_b   1.000
_cell.length_c   1.000
_cell.angle_alpha   90.00
_cell.angle_beta   90.00
_cell.angle_gamma   90.00
#
_symmetry.space_group_name_H-M   'P 1'
#
loop_
_entity.id
_entity.type
_entity.pdbx_description
1 polymer ?
#
loop_
_entity_poly.entity_id
_entity_poly.type
_entity_poly.pdbx_seq_one_letter_code
_entity_poly.pdbx_strand_id
1 'polypeptide(L)'
;MFAKLKKKIAEETAVAQRPGGSTRIPRSVSKESVTSVGADSGDDFASDGSSSREDLSSQLLRRNEQIRKLEARLSASMRKFQEQNETFQANRAKMAEELALALARKDQEWSEKMDQLEKDKRFLTTQLQEMKKQSLSLFQKRDEIDELEGFQQQEISKVKHMLLKKEETLGKMEQELEARTRELNRTQEELVTSNQMSSDLNQRIEELQRHCSTLEEQRNRMMSSKAFAEHKIVVLEQKEQELQAFIQQLSIDLQKATAETQEKEKIITHLQEKLISLEKALEQNLSGEDHVQELLKERTVAEQNLEDTRQQLLAARNSHTKAIDLLETQVKDLEQSLQATEEQLSQSRDVVVAQEAQIQKLITKNQESSLSQQQVLSLEQQCRERTHALEAQIEALEQTRVANKIASEKEMQQLQQENMALKESRNECERSLQHHQFELKKLKDEWSQREIVSVAMAQALEEVRKQREEFQQQAAQLTTIIEEKNRNLCEKDKVLLHKEQELRQLEKGHDSALLQIHQLQSELEALRSCRAQEAVETTTGEDPLQLQGQEPLVIAKAMQDSEYELQAADGTPNGEVEAMDLEQLQKEKQDLEQQLTEKNKIMKQMQQRMLELKKTLQKELKIRPDSELFEVREKTGPEIPNMAPSVTNNADLTDAREINFEYLKHVVLKFMSCRESEAFHLIKAVSVLLNFSQEEESMLKETLEYKMSWFGSKPAPKGSIRPSISNPRIPWS
;
A
#
# COMPACT_ATOMS: atom_id res chain seq x y z
N MET A 1 -11.33 50.38 7.65
CA MET A 1 -11.69 50.67 9.07
C MET A 1 -10.81 51.72 9.77
N PHE A 2 -9.63 52.11 9.26
CA PHE A 2 -8.74 53.10 9.93
C PHE A 2 -9.23 54.57 9.97
N ALA A 3 -10.36 54.90 9.33
CA ALA A 3 -10.99 56.22 9.40
C ALA A 3 -11.78 56.45 10.71
N LYS A 4 -12.37 55.38 11.29
CA LYS A 4 -13.13 55.49 12.55
C LYS A 4 -12.23 55.56 13.81
N LEU A 5 -10.93 55.20 13.70
CA LEU A 5 -9.98 55.35 14.82
C LEU A 5 -9.42 56.78 14.95
N LYS A 6 -9.02 57.45 13.85
CA LYS A 6 -8.46 58.82 13.95
C LYS A 6 -9.48 59.85 14.45
N LYS A 7 -10.80 59.65 14.24
CA LYS A 7 -11.83 60.53 14.83
C LYS A 7 -11.98 60.35 16.35
N LYS A 8 -11.75 59.14 16.88
CA LYS A 8 -12.00 58.85 18.31
C LYS A 8 -10.86 59.31 19.24
N ILE A 9 -9.62 59.35 18.74
CA ILE A 9 -8.45 59.80 19.52
C ILE A 9 -8.42 61.33 19.67
N ALA A 10 -9.01 62.09 18.74
CA ALA A 10 -9.06 63.55 18.79
C ALA A 10 -10.08 64.13 19.80
N GLU A 11 -11.08 63.34 20.21
CA GLU A 11 -12.09 63.76 21.21
C GLU A 11 -11.70 63.38 22.66
N GLU A 12 -10.70 62.52 22.88
CA GLU A 12 -10.31 62.02 24.22
C GLU A 12 -9.18 62.81 24.92
N THR A 13 -8.50 63.74 24.24
CA THR A 13 -7.39 64.53 24.84
C THR A 13 -7.79 65.91 25.37
N ALA A 14 -9.07 66.30 25.29
CA ALA A 14 -9.51 67.66 25.61
C ALA A 14 -10.75 67.76 26.51
N VAL A 15 -10.78 67.08 27.66
CA VAL A 15 -11.30 67.62 28.94
C VAL A 15 -10.63 66.87 30.10
N ALA A 16 -9.64 67.51 30.74
CA ALA A 16 -9.12 67.07 32.03
C ALA A 16 -9.36 68.17 33.07
N GLN A 17 -10.45 68.05 33.85
CA GLN A 17 -10.48 68.50 35.25
C GLN A 17 -11.67 67.85 36.00
N ARG A 18 -11.39 67.41 37.24
CA ARG A 18 -12.30 66.62 38.08
C ARG A 18 -13.45 67.46 38.65
N PRO A 19 -14.64 66.84 38.84
CA PRO A 19 -15.55 67.21 39.93
C PRO A 19 -15.63 66.08 40.98
N GLY A 20 -15.70 66.47 42.25
CA GLY A 20 -15.79 65.57 43.41
C GLY A 20 -14.95 66.09 44.58
N GLY A 21 -15.50 66.66 45.65
CA GLY A 21 -16.91 66.82 46.01
C GLY A 21 -17.12 66.39 47.46
N SER A 22 -16.93 67.32 48.41
CA SER A 22 -17.31 67.10 49.81
C SER A 22 -17.79 68.40 50.47
N THR A 23 -19.11 68.57 50.34
CA THR A 23 -20.06 69.31 51.17
C THR A 23 -19.53 70.11 52.36
N ARG A 24 -19.61 71.45 52.28
CA ARG A 24 -19.81 72.31 53.47
C ARG A 24 -20.76 73.48 53.14
N ILE A 25 -21.61 73.80 54.11
CA ILE A 25 -22.71 74.77 54.04
C ILE A 25 -22.19 76.21 53.94
N PRO A 26 -22.87 77.10 53.19
CA PRO A 26 -22.88 78.53 53.50
C PRO A 26 -24.30 79.07 53.80
N ARG A 27 -24.42 79.89 54.85
CA ARG A 27 -25.61 80.68 55.16
C ARG A 27 -25.40 82.14 54.71
N SER A 28 -26.35 82.64 53.92
CA SER A 28 -26.87 84.02 53.92
C SER A 28 -25.91 85.23 53.88
N VAL A 29 -25.81 85.80 52.67
CA VAL A 29 -25.79 87.23 52.25
C VAL A 29 -24.74 88.25 52.76
N SER A 30 -24.26 89.02 51.78
CA SER A 30 -23.31 90.14 51.88
C SER A 30 -23.99 91.50 52.15
N LYS A 31 -23.14 92.51 52.37
CA LYS A 31 -23.47 93.90 52.74
C LYS A 31 -23.80 94.84 51.55
N GLU A 32 -24.17 96.06 51.96
CA GLU A 32 -23.91 97.38 51.35
C GLU A 32 -24.94 97.99 50.37
N SER A 33 -25.49 99.14 50.83
CA SER A 33 -25.52 100.49 50.19
C SER A 33 -25.95 100.61 48.71
N VAL A 34 -26.65 101.68 48.26
CA VAL A 34 -26.53 103.12 48.60
C VAL A 34 -27.84 103.89 48.27
N THR A 35 -28.07 105.07 48.89
CA THR A 35 -28.80 106.30 48.43
C THR A 35 -29.93 106.21 47.37
N SER A 36 -31.04 106.97 47.46
CA SER A 36 -31.08 108.44 47.26
C SER A 36 -32.53 109.00 47.21
N VAL A 37 -32.70 110.33 47.30
CA VAL A 37 -33.86 111.19 46.90
C VAL A 37 -35.24 110.83 47.51
N GLY A 38 -35.94 111.66 48.29
CA GLY A 38 -36.09 113.13 48.23
C GLY A 38 -37.52 113.49 47.78
N ALA A 39 -38.28 114.18 48.64
CA ALA A 39 -39.49 115.02 48.41
C ALA A 39 -40.33 114.99 49.71
N ASP A 40 -40.45 116.05 50.50
CA ASP A 40 -40.96 117.40 50.21
C ASP A 40 -42.49 117.48 50.12
N SER A 41 -43.08 118.13 51.12
CA SER A 41 -44.15 119.12 50.98
C SER A 41 -44.40 119.73 52.37
N GLY A 42 -43.88 120.95 52.57
CA GLY A 42 -44.70 121.93 53.27
C GLY A 42 -45.89 122.30 52.37
N ASP A 43 -47.01 122.78 52.92
CA ASP A 43 -47.11 124.21 53.19
C ASP A 43 -48.32 124.54 54.08
N ASP A 44 -48.30 125.73 54.66
CA ASP A 44 -49.37 126.29 55.48
C ASP A 44 -50.66 126.59 54.67
N PHE A 45 -51.81 126.67 55.36
CA PHE A 45 -52.65 127.87 55.26
C PHE A 45 -53.57 128.03 56.48
N ALA A 46 -53.79 129.29 56.86
CA ALA A 46 -54.52 129.72 58.06
C ALA A 46 -56.07 129.68 57.88
N SER A 47 -56.78 130.07 58.95
CA SER A 47 -58.17 130.59 59.06
C SER A 47 -59.17 130.29 57.92
N ASP A 48 -60.41 129.91 58.20
CA ASP A 48 -61.28 130.57 59.18
C ASP A 48 -62.57 129.75 59.42
N GLY A 49 -63.42 130.21 60.33
CA GLY A 49 -64.87 130.01 60.22
C GLY A 49 -65.42 128.67 60.71
N SER A 50 -66.20 128.74 61.78
CA SER A 50 -67.15 127.68 62.13
C SER A 50 -68.23 127.56 61.04
N SER A 51 -68.21 126.46 60.28
CA SER A 51 -69.34 125.98 59.46
C SER A 51 -69.47 124.46 59.59
N SER A 52 -70.65 123.93 59.27
CA SER A 52 -71.26 122.70 59.82
C SER A 52 -70.42 121.39 59.88
N ARG A 53 -70.90 120.50 60.77
CA ARG A 53 -70.33 119.20 61.18
C ARG A 53 -70.32 118.11 60.10
N GLU A 54 -71.07 118.25 59.01
CA GLU A 54 -71.22 117.21 57.98
C GLU A 54 -69.95 116.93 57.15
N ASP A 55 -69.12 117.94 56.85
CA ASP A 55 -68.10 117.83 55.77
C ASP A 55 -66.88 116.96 56.15
N LEU A 56 -66.51 116.96 57.45
CA LEU A 56 -65.44 116.12 58.00
C LEU A 56 -65.71 114.62 57.83
N SER A 57 -66.96 114.19 57.95
CA SER A 57 -67.34 112.77 57.79
C SER A 57 -67.16 112.30 56.35
N SER A 58 -67.46 113.14 55.35
CA SER A 58 -67.24 112.82 53.95
C SER A 58 -65.75 112.73 53.58
N GLN A 59 -64.90 113.59 54.15
CA GLN A 59 -63.43 113.45 54.00
C GLN A 59 -62.89 112.17 54.66
N LEU A 60 -63.35 111.84 55.87
CA LEU A 60 -62.96 110.59 56.55
C LEU A 60 -63.39 109.35 55.77
N LEU A 61 -64.61 109.34 55.20
CA LEU A 61 -65.08 108.22 54.37
C LEU A 61 -64.23 108.07 53.10
N ARG A 62 -63.87 109.17 52.42
CA ARG A 62 -62.96 109.15 51.26
C ARG A 62 -61.56 108.67 51.63
N ARG A 63 -60.99 109.11 52.76
CA ARG A 63 -59.69 108.61 53.26
C ARG A 63 -59.74 107.13 53.62
N ASN A 64 -60.78 106.67 54.32
CA ASN A 64 -60.95 105.25 54.65
C ASN A 64 -61.11 104.37 53.39
N GLU A 65 -61.82 104.86 52.37
CA GLU A 65 -61.96 104.15 51.09
C GLU A 65 -60.65 104.16 50.27
N GLN A 66 -59.86 105.23 50.34
CA GLN A 66 -58.50 105.25 49.82
C GLN A 66 -57.58 104.28 50.57
N ILE A 67 -57.67 104.21 51.90
CA ILE A 67 -56.93 103.24 52.73
C ILE A 67 -57.31 101.82 52.32
N ARG A 68 -58.60 101.45 52.23
CA ARG A 68 -59.00 100.12 51.74
C ARG A 68 -58.48 99.80 50.34
N LYS A 69 -58.46 100.78 49.42
CA LYS A 69 -57.91 100.58 48.07
C LYS A 69 -56.39 100.40 48.10
N LEU A 70 -55.68 101.09 48.98
CA LEU A 70 -54.25 100.90 49.20
C LEU A 70 -53.95 99.56 49.89
N GLU A 71 -54.72 99.16 50.89
CA GLU A 71 -54.66 97.84 51.53
C GLU A 71 -54.95 96.72 50.54
N ALA A 72 -56.02 96.82 49.75
CA ALA A 72 -56.33 95.83 48.70
C ALA A 72 -55.23 95.76 47.63
N ARG A 73 -54.66 96.90 47.23
CA ARG A 73 -53.52 96.97 46.30
C ARG A 73 -52.26 96.37 46.91
N LEU A 74 -52.03 96.59 48.21
CA LEU A 74 -50.91 96.02 48.96
C LEU A 74 -51.08 94.50 49.11
N SER A 75 -52.26 94.00 49.51
CA SER A 75 -52.57 92.57 49.58
C SER A 75 -52.49 91.89 48.21
N ALA A 76 -52.95 92.55 47.14
CA ALA A 76 -52.77 92.05 45.77
C ALA A 76 -51.29 92.03 45.35
N SER A 77 -50.48 93.00 45.80
CA SER A 77 -49.04 93.04 45.57
C SER A 77 -48.31 91.95 46.37
N MET A 78 -48.67 91.73 47.63
CA MET A 78 -48.15 90.62 48.45
C MET A 78 -48.50 89.27 47.84
N ARG A 79 -49.76 89.08 47.39
CA ARG A 79 -50.20 87.85 46.73
C ARG A 79 -49.43 87.60 45.43
N LYS A 80 -49.24 88.62 44.59
CA LYS A 80 -48.40 88.50 43.38
C LYS A 80 -46.95 88.16 43.70
N PHE A 81 -46.36 88.76 44.73
CA PHE A 81 -45.01 88.43 45.17
C PHE A 81 -44.92 86.99 45.72
N GLN A 82 -45.95 86.54 46.46
CA GLN A 82 -46.07 85.17 46.94
C GLN A 82 -46.21 84.17 45.78
N GLU A 83 -47.09 84.43 44.81
CA GLU A 83 -47.25 83.62 43.59
C GLU A 83 -45.94 83.57 42.77
N GLN A 84 -45.22 84.69 42.66
CA GLN A 84 -43.89 84.74 42.02
C GLN A 84 -42.84 83.93 42.78
N ASN A 85 -42.85 83.97 44.11
CA ASN A 85 -41.95 83.18 44.96
C ASN A 85 -42.29 81.68 44.90
N GLU A 86 -43.57 81.32 44.94
CA GLU A 86 -44.05 79.93 44.82
C GLU A 86 -43.73 79.35 43.43
N THR A 87 -43.96 80.10 42.35
CA THR A 87 -43.58 79.68 41.00
C THR A 87 -42.06 79.59 40.81
N PHE A 88 -41.27 80.51 41.39
CA PHE A 88 -39.81 80.41 41.40
C PHE A 88 -39.32 79.17 42.18
N GLN A 89 -39.89 78.90 43.35
CA GLN A 89 -39.55 77.72 44.15
C GLN A 89 -39.96 76.42 43.44
N ALA A 90 -41.14 76.37 42.80
CA ALA A 90 -41.60 75.23 42.02
C ALA A 90 -40.70 75.00 40.79
N ASN A 91 -40.31 76.05 40.06
CA ASN A 91 -39.38 75.94 38.93
C ASN A 91 -37.99 75.49 39.39
N ARG A 92 -37.49 75.99 40.53
CA ARG A 92 -36.23 75.54 41.12
C ARG A 92 -36.29 74.08 41.58
N ALA A 93 -37.43 73.63 42.12
CA ALA A 93 -37.65 72.24 42.50
C ALA A 93 -37.69 71.31 41.26
N LYS A 94 -38.43 71.70 40.20
CA LYS A 94 -38.45 70.96 38.93
C LYS A 94 -37.07 70.82 38.31
N MET A 95 -36.28 71.89 38.23
CA MET A 95 -34.90 71.80 37.73
C MET A 95 -34.03 70.88 38.59
N ALA A 96 -34.20 70.87 39.91
CA ALA A 96 -33.47 69.96 40.80
C ALA A 96 -33.91 68.49 40.60
N GLU A 97 -35.19 68.24 40.38
CA GLU A 97 -35.74 66.91 40.08
C GLU A 97 -35.31 66.40 38.70
N GLU A 98 -35.34 67.25 37.67
CA GLU A 98 -34.84 66.94 36.32
C GLU A 98 -33.35 66.62 36.33
N LEU A 99 -32.54 67.39 37.08
CA LEU A 99 -31.12 67.09 37.27
C LEU A 99 -30.90 65.78 38.03
N ALA A 100 -31.68 65.51 39.09
CA ALA A 100 -31.61 64.24 39.83
C ALA A 100 -31.98 63.03 38.95
N LEU A 101 -33.02 63.15 38.11
CA LEU A 101 -33.41 62.13 37.14
C LEU A 101 -32.35 61.94 36.04
N ALA A 102 -31.70 63.02 35.58
CA ALA A 102 -30.61 62.93 34.61
C ALA A 102 -29.38 62.22 35.20
N LEU A 103 -29.03 62.49 36.46
CA LEU A 103 -27.98 61.78 37.19
C LEU A 103 -28.35 60.31 37.39
N ALA A 104 -29.55 60.00 37.88
CA ALA A 104 -29.99 58.62 38.08
C ALA A 104 -29.98 57.79 36.78
N ARG A 105 -30.38 58.39 35.64
CA ARG A 105 -30.24 57.74 34.32
C ARG A 105 -28.78 57.49 33.94
N LYS A 106 -27.87 58.42 34.25
CA LYS A 106 -26.44 58.22 34.00
C LYS A 106 -25.84 57.14 34.88
N ASP A 107 -26.21 57.09 36.16
CA ASP A 107 -25.78 56.04 37.07
C ASP A 107 -26.29 54.66 36.60
N GLN A 108 -27.53 54.58 36.11
CA GLN A 108 -28.05 53.37 35.46
C GLN A 108 -27.26 53.00 34.19
N GLU A 109 -27.04 53.94 33.26
CA GLU A 109 -26.22 53.69 32.05
C GLU A 109 -24.80 53.20 32.39
N TRP A 110 -24.21 53.68 33.48
CA TRP A 110 -22.89 53.24 33.94
C TRP A 110 -22.94 51.87 34.60
N SER A 111 -23.99 51.57 35.38
CA SER A 111 -24.22 50.23 35.96
C SER A 111 -24.38 49.18 34.86
N GLU A 112 -25.21 49.45 33.85
CA GLU A 112 -25.44 48.53 32.72
C GLU A 112 -24.15 48.27 31.91
N LYS A 113 -23.32 49.31 31.71
CA LYS A 113 -21.99 49.17 31.09
C LYS A 113 -21.04 48.35 31.97
N MET A 114 -21.07 48.55 33.28
CA MET A 114 -20.24 47.80 34.23
C MET A 114 -20.62 46.32 34.24
N ASP A 115 -21.92 46.01 34.26
CA ASP A 115 -22.45 44.65 34.16
C ASP A 115 -22.06 43.97 32.85
N GLN A 116 -22.09 44.69 31.72
CA GLN A 116 -21.65 44.16 30.44
C GLN A 116 -20.14 43.89 30.42
N LEU A 117 -19.32 44.82 30.89
CA LEU A 117 -17.87 44.63 31.01
C LEU A 117 -17.52 43.47 31.96
N GLU A 118 -18.31 43.24 33.01
CA GLU A 118 -18.08 42.11 33.92
C GLU A 118 -18.48 40.77 33.28
N LYS A 119 -19.56 40.72 32.49
CA LYS A 119 -19.92 39.55 31.67
C LYS A 119 -18.82 39.24 30.65
N ASP A 120 -18.33 40.24 29.92
CA ASP A 120 -17.27 40.09 28.93
C ASP A 120 -15.96 39.62 29.58
N LYS A 121 -15.58 40.20 30.73
CA LYS A 121 -14.44 39.76 31.55
C LYS A 121 -14.59 38.30 31.99
N ARG A 122 -15.77 37.88 32.46
CA ARG A 122 -16.05 36.49 32.84
C ARG A 122 -15.89 35.55 31.63
N PHE A 123 -16.50 35.88 30.50
CA PHE A 123 -16.41 35.10 29.27
C PHE A 123 -14.98 34.94 28.74
N LEU A 124 -14.21 36.03 28.70
CA LEU A 124 -12.78 36.00 28.32
C LEU A 124 -11.93 35.19 29.30
N THR A 125 -12.24 35.25 30.60
CA THR A 125 -11.54 34.45 31.62
C THR A 125 -11.81 32.95 31.44
N THR A 126 -13.05 32.56 31.17
CA THR A 126 -13.42 31.16 30.87
C THR A 126 -12.75 30.67 29.58
N GLN A 127 -12.76 31.45 28.51
CA GLN A 127 -12.03 31.11 27.27
C GLN A 127 -10.53 30.93 27.52
N LEU A 128 -9.90 31.83 28.29
CA LEU A 128 -8.47 31.72 28.62
C LEU A 128 -8.16 30.46 29.45
N GLN A 129 -9.04 30.09 30.39
CA GLN A 129 -8.90 28.86 31.17
C GLN A 129 -9.05 27.61 30.30
N GLU A 130 -10.03 27.59 29.39
CA GLU A 130 -10.25 26.47 28.47
C GLU A 130 -9.08 26.33 27.47
N MET A 131 -8.60 27.42 26.88
CA MET A 131 -7.40 27.40 26.03
C MET A 131 -6.15 26.90 26.78
N LYS A 132 -5.98 27.28 28.05
CA LYS A 132 -4.89 26.74 28.90
C LYS A 132 -5.04 25.24 29.15
N LYS A 133 -6.26 24.77 29.43
CA LYS A 133 -6.56 23.35 29.64
C LYS A 133 -6.33 22.52 28.37
N GLN A 134 -6.73 23.04 27.21
CA GLN A 134 -6.48 22.42 25.91
C GLN A 134 -4.98 22.38 25.60
N SER A 135 -4.24 23.47 25.84
CA SER A 135 -2.79 23.49 25.69
C SER A 135 -2.08 22.47 26.60
N LEU A 136 -2.52 22.32 27.86
CA LEU A 136 -1.98 21.33 28.78
C LEU A 136 -2.29 19.89 28.32
N SER A 137 -3.51 19.63 27.84
CA SER A 137 -3.89 18.32 27.30
C SER A 137 -3.13 17.97 26.02
N LEU A 138 -2.82 18.95 25.16
CA LEU A 138 -1.98 18.75 23.98
C LEU A 138 -0.53 18.46 24.36
N PHE A 139 -0.01 19.08 25.42
CA PHE A 139 1.32 18.79 25.95
C PHE A 139 1.41 17.37 26.53
N GLN A 140 0.45 16.97 27.37
CA GLN A 140 0.38 15.59 27.90
C GLN A 140 0.31 14.54 26.80
N LYS A 141 -0.52 14.77 25.76
CA LYS A 141 -0.57 13.89 24.59
C LYS A 141 0.73 13.87 23.77
N ARG A 142 1.49 14.97 23.78
CA ARG A 142 2.81 15.03 23.15
C ARG A 142 3.80 14.15 23.91
N ASP A 143 3.85 14.27 25.23
CA ASP A 143 4.69 13.44 26.10
C ASP A 143 4.34 11.96 25.95
N GLU A 144 3.05 11.61 25.97
CA GLU A 144 2.54 10.23 25.74
C GLU A 144 2.96 9.68 24.36
N ILE A 145 2.94 10.51 23.30
CA ILE A 145 3.40 10.11 21.96
C ILE A 145 4.91 9.90 21.95
N ASP A 146 5.69 10.83 22.50
CA ASP A 146 7.15 10.77 22.50
C ASP A 146 7.64 9.55 23.36
N GLU A 147 6.93 9.17 24.45
CA GLU A 147 7.15 7.91 25.18
C GLU A 147 6.84 6.66 24.33
N LEU A 148 5.70 6.64 23.63
CA LEU A 148 5.31 5.54 22.75
C LEU A 148 6.28 5.36 21.57
N GLU A 149 6.77 6.46 20.98
CA GLU A 149 7.83 6.44 19.96
C GLU A 149 9.13 5.85 20.53
N GLY A 150 9.48 6.18 21.78
CA GLY A 150 10.60 5.58 22.51
C GLY A 150 10.48 4.05 22.66
N PHE A 151 9.31 3.56 23.07
CA PHE A 151 9.05 2.12 23.16
C PHE A 151 9.07 1.43 21.79
N GLN A 152 8.47 2.03 20.75
CA GLN A 152 8.53 1.50 19.39
C GLN A 152 9.97 1.40 18.87
N GLN A 153 10.78 2.44 19.09
CA GLN A 153 12.20 2.44 18.69
C GLN A 153 13.00 1.38 19.46
N GLN A 154 12.66 1.11 20.72
CA GLN A 154 13.26 0.02 21.50
C GLN A 154 12.89 -1.35 20.92
N GLU A 155 11.62 -1.61 20.61
CA GLU A 155 11.18 -2.88 20.01
C GLU A 155 11.76 -3.08 18.61
N ILE A 156 11.79 -2.05 17.76
CA ILE A 156 12.47 -2.09 16.45
C ILE A 156 13.96 -2.45 16.63
N SER A 157 14.63 -1.90 17.64
CA SER A 157 16.03 -2.20 17.92
C SER A 157 16.24 -3.65 18.41
N LYS A 158 15.34 -4.18 19.24
CA LYS A 158 15.33 -5.59 19.66
C LYS A 158 15.11 -6.53 18.47
N VAL A 159 14.11 -6.25 17.64
CA VAL A 159 13.80 -7.02 16.42
C VAL A 159 14.99 -6.98 15.45
N LYS A 160 15.59 -5.82 15.22
CA LYS A 160 16.79 -5.67 14.38
C LYS A 160 17.97 -6.50 14.89
N HIS A 161 18.23 -6.49 16.20
CA HIS A 161 19.30 -7.32 16.78
C HIS A 161 19.01 -8.81 16.65
N MET A 162 17.76 -9.24 16.91
CA MET A 162 17.35 -10.63 16.76
C MET A 162 17.46 -11.10 15.31
N LEU A 163 17.05 -10.26 14.34
CA LEU A 163 17.11 -10.54 12.91
C LEU A 163 18.57 -10.66 12.44
N LEU A 164 19.43 -9.69 12.76
CA LEU A 164 20.87 -9.75 12.46
C LEU A 164 21.53 -11.02 13.02
N LYS A 165 21.19 -11.39 14.27
CA LYS A 165 21.69 -12.63 14.89
C LYS A 165 21.18 -13.88 14.18
N LYS A 166 19.95 -13.85 13.65
CA LYS A 166 19.38 -14.95 12.85
C LYS A 166 20.06 -15.05 11.48
N GLU A 167 20.28 -13.94 10.80
CA GLU A 167 21.06 -13.87 9.55
C GLU A 167 22.49 -14.40 9.75
N GLU A 168 23.17 -14.02 10.84
CA GLU A 168 24.51 -14.54 11.17
C GLU A 168 24.50 -16.06 11.40
N THR A 169 23.49 -16.59 12.09
CA THR A 169 23.36 -18.05 12.24
C THR A 169 22.98 -18.75 10.94
N LEU A 170 22.17 -18.13 10.08
CA LEU A 170 21.80 -18.68 8.77
C LEU A 170 23.05 -18.80 7.89
N GLY A 171 23.84 -17.73 7.76
CA GLY A 171 25.07 -17.73 6.96
C GLY A 171 26.12 -18.74 7.43
N LYS A 172 26.18 -19.04 8.74
CA LYS A 172 27.02 -20.12 9.28
C LYS A 172 26.51 -21.50 8.84
N MET A 173 25.20 -21.76 8.94
CA MET A 173 24.60 -23.01 8.49
C MET A 173 24.72 -23.20 6.96
N GLU A 174 24.63 -22.12 6.18
CA GLU A 174 24.86 -22.12 4.73
C GLU A 174 26.32 -22.49 4.40
N GLN A 175 27.30 -21.90 5.10
CA GLN A 175 28.72 -22.25 4.93
C GLN A 175 29.01 -23.70 5.32
N GLU A 176 28.40 -24.21 6.39
CA GLU A 176 28.50 -25.61 6.79
C GLU A 176 27.86 -26.54 5.73
N LEU A 177 26.69 -26.20 5.20
CA LEU A 177 26.03 -26.97 4.14
C LEU A 177 26.86 -26.99 2.84
N GLU A 178 27.45 -25.86 2.46
CA GLU A 178 28.37 -25.79 1.31
C GLU A 178 29.63 -26.61 1.55
N ALA A 179 30.20 -26.59 2.76
CA ALA A 179 31.32 -27.44 3.13
C ALA A 179 30.97 -28.93 3.03
N ARG A 180 29.82 -29.35 3.57
CA ARG A 180 29.31 -30.74 3.44
C ARG A 180 29.04 -31.14 1.99
N THR A 181 28.54 -30.22 1.17
CA THR A 181 28.32 -30.45 -0.26
C THR A 181 29.65 -30.66 -1.00
N ARG A 182 30.68 -29.86 -0.67
CA ARG A 182 32.04 -30.04 -1.19
C ARG A 182 32.69 -31.34 -0.72
N GLU A 183 32.48 -31.76 0.52
CA GLU A 183 32.92 -33.07 1.03
C GLU A 183 32.25 -34.22 0.28
N LEU A 184 30.92 -34.16 0.11
CA LEU A 184 30.13 -35.19 -0.59
C LEU A 184 30.55 -35.35 -2.06
N ASN A 185 30.78 -34.23 -2.76
CA ASN A 185 31.27 -34.30 -4.14
C ASN A 185 32.66 -34.96 -4.21
N ARG A 186 33.54 -34.68 -3.23
CA ARG A 186 34.88 -35.28 -3.16
C ARG A 186 34.82 -36.79 -2.90
N THR A 187 33.98 -37.24 -1.96
CA THR A 187 33.82 -38.68 -1.71
C THR A 187 33.11 -39.39 -2.87
N GLN A 188 32.26 -38.71 -3.62
CA GLN A 188 31.68 -39.22 -4.87
C GLN A 188 32.73 -39.37 -5.98
N GLU A 189 33.66 -38.43 -6.14
CA GLU A 189 34.80 -38.53 -7.06
C GLU A 189 35.75 -39.68 -6.66
N GLU A 190 36.04 -39.83 -5.37
CA GLU A 190 36.82 -40.94 -4.80
C GLU A 190 36.12 -42.30 -5.03
N LEU A 191 34.79 -42.36 -4.90
CA LEU A 191 34.00 -43.57 -5.18
C LEU A 191 34.01 -43.91 -6.68
N VAL A 192 33.87 -42.92 -7.58
CA VAL A 192 33.94 -43.15 -9.03
C VAL A 192 35.31 -43.66 -9.45
N THR A 193 36.39 -43.07 -8.92
CA THR A 193 37.76 -43.55 -9.22
C THR A 193 38.03 -44.92 -8.62
N SER A 194 37.53 -45.23 -7.42
CA SER A 194 37.60 -46.57 -6.82
C SER A 194 36.84 -47.63 -7.65
N ASN A 195 35.63 -47.31 -8.12
CA ASN A 195 34.85 -48.18 -8.99
C ASN A 195 35.53 -48.42 -10.34
N GLN A 196 36.16 -47.39 -10.93
CA GLN A 196 36.95 -47.56 -12.16
C GLN A 196 38.13 -48.52 -11.94
N MET A 197 38.92 -48.32 -10.87
CA MET A 197 40.03 -49.24 -10.54
C MET A 197 39.53 -50.68 -10.29
N SER A 198 38.36 -50.86 -9.68
CA SER A 198 37.76 -52.18 -9.50
C SER A 198 37.32 -52.80 -10.83
N SER A 199 36.79 -52.01 -11.76
CA SER A 199 36.47 -52.46 -13.13
C SER A 199 37.72 -52.92 -13.88
N ASP A 200 38.80 -52.13 -13.83
CA ASP A 200 40.07 -52.44 -14.49
C ASP A 200 40.69 -53.73 -13.92
N LEU A 201 40.63 -53.92 -12.60
CA LEU A 201 41.08 -55.15 -11.93
C LEU A 201 40.22 -56.36 -12.30
N ASN A 202 38.90 -56.20 -12.38
CA ASN A 202 37.99 -57.28 -12.80
C ASN A 202 38.27 -57.70 -14.26
N GLN A 203 38.45 -56.74 -15.18
CA GLN A 203 38.87 -57.03 -16.55
C GLN A 203 40.19 -57.81 -16.56
N ARG A 204 41.17 -57.43 -15.73
CA ARG A 204 42.44 -58.14 -15.65
C ARG A 204 42.31 -59.56 -15.09
N ILE A 205 41.39 -59.79 -14.15
CA ILE A 205 41.06 -61.13 -13.64
C ILE A 205 40.44 -61.98 -14.75
N GLU A 206 39.51 -61.44 -15.55
CA GLU A 206 38.94 -62.18 -16.68
C GLU A 206 39.99 -62.51 -17.75
N GLU A 207 40.90 -61.59 -18.08
CA GLU A 207 42.02 -61.84 -18.99
C GLU A 207 42.90 -63.00 -18.50
N LEU A 208 43.24 -63.00 -17.20
CA LEU A 208 44.00 -64.09 -16.59
C LEU A 208 43.23 -65.42 -16.59
N GLN A 209 41.92 -65.40 -16.32
CA GLN A 209 41.07 -66.59 -16.42
C GLN A 209 41.05 -67.17 -17.84
N ARG A 210 40.88 -66.33 -18.88
CA ARG A 210 40.95 -66.76 -20.29
C ARG A 210 42.31 -67.38 -20.63
N HIS A 211 43.41 -66.80 -20.14
CA HIS A 211 44.75 -67.37 -20.30
C HIS A 211 44.90 -68.72 -19.60
N CYS A 212 44.43 -68.86 -18.35
CA CYS A 212 44.43 -70.12 -17.62
C CYS A 212 43.63 -71.21 -18.35
N SER A 213 42.42 -70.91 -18.82
CA SER A 213 41.61 -71.86 -19.61
C SER A 213 42.34 -72.30 -20.89
N THR A 214 42.96 -71.36 -21.61
CA THR A 214 43.74 -71.66 -22.83
C THR A 214 44.93 -72.59 -22.53
N LEU A 215 45.65 -72.35 -21.43
CA LEU A 215 46.75 -73.20 -20.98
C LEU A 215 46.27 -74.59 -20.53
N GLU A 216 45.12 -74.69 -19.87
CA GLU A 216 44.51 -75.98 -19.53
C GLU A 216 44.11 -76.78 -20.77
N GLU A 217 43.51 -76.15 -21.79
CA GLU A 217 43.23 -76.84 -23.05
C GLU A 217 44.51 -77.30 -23.77
N GLN A 218 45.58 -76.49 -23.74
CA GLN A 218 46.88 -76.88 -24.29
C GLN A 218 47.48 -78.07 -23.54
N ARG A 219 47.45 -78.05 -22.19
CA ARG A 219 47.84 -79.17 -21.33
C ARG A 219 47.04 -80.42 -21.66
N ASN A 220 45.71 -80.31 -21.78
CA ASN A 220 44.82 -81.45 -22.05
C ASN A 220 45.08 -82.05 -23.45
N ARG A 221 45.34 -81.22 -24.46
CA ARG A 221 45.79 -81.66 -25.81
C ARG A 221 47.13 -82.39 -25.74
N MET A 222 48.12 -81.83 -25.01
CA MET A 222 49.42 -82.47 -24.76
C MET A 222 49.29 -83.82 -24.05
N MET A 223 48.48 -83.90 -22.99
CA MET A 223 48.21 -85.15 -22.25
C MET A 223 47.54 -86.21 -23.14
N SER A 224 46.61 -85.82 -24.01
CA SER A 224 45.96 -86.74 -24.95
C SER A 224 46.95 -87.27 -25.99
N SER A 225 47.81 -86.40 -26.53
CA SER A 225 48.89 -86.79 -27.45
C SER A 225 49.92 -87.71 -26.76
N LYS A 226 50.28 -87.41 -25.52
CA LYS A 226 51.16 -88.23 -24.69
C LYS A 226 50.57 -89.62 -24.46
N ALA A 227 49.31 -89.71 -24.03
CA ALA A 227 48.64 -90.99 -23.81
C ALA A 227 48.52 -91.84 -25.10
N PHE A 228 48.28 -91.19 -26.25
CA PHE A 228 48.31 -91.86 -27.55
C PHE A 228 49.72 -92.38 -27.91
N ALA A 229 50.76 -91.60 -27.65
CA ALA A 229 52.15 -92.03 -27.85
C ALA A 229 52.55 -93.17 -26.91
N GLU A 230 52.18 -93.11 -25.63
CA GLU A 230 52.39 -94.18 -24.64
C GLU A 230 51.66 -95.47 -25.06
N HIS A 231 50.39 -95.38 -25.48
CA HIS A 231 49.67 -96.53 -26.01
C HIS A 231 50.35 -97.12 -27.26
N LYS A 232 50.83 -96.28 -28.17
CA LYS A 232 51.56 -96.71 -29.36
C LYS A 232 52.90 -97.38 -29.02
N ILE A 233 53.59 -96.91 -27.98
CA ILE A 233 54.80 -97.57 -27.46
C ILE A 233 54.45 -98.96 -26.94
N VAL A 234 53.44 -99.10 -26.08
CA VAL A 234 53.00 -100.42 -25.56
C VAL A 234 52.63 -101.39 -26.70
N VAL A 235 51.94 -100.93 -27.74
CA VAL A 235 51.62 -101.76 -28.92
C VAL A 235 52.89 -102.18 -29.69
N LEU A 236 53.89 -101.30 -29.78
CA LEU A 236 55.18 -101.62 -30.42
C LEU A 236 56.01 -102.58 -29.57
N GLU A 237 56.07 -102.40 -28.24
CA GLU A 237 56.71 -103.32 -27.29
C GLU A 237 56.06 -104.71 -27.35
N GLN A 238 54.73 -104.79 -27.45
CA GLN A 238 54.03 -106.06 -27.62
C GLN A 238 54.36 -106.73 -28.97
N LYS A 239 54.49 -105.96 -30.06
CA LYS A 239 54.95 -106.47 -31.36
C LYS A 239 56.42 -106.91 -31.35
N GLU A 240 57.27 -106.23 -30.60
CA GLU A 240 58.65 -106.65 -30.36
C GLU A 240 58.69 -107.98 -29.60
N GLN A 241 57.88 -108.15 -28.55
CA GLN A 241 57.76 -109.42 -27.82
C GLN A 241 57.22 -110.57 -28.70
N GLU A 242 56.22 -110.33 -29.54
CA GLU A 242 55.72 -111.30 -30.53
C GLU A 242 56.83 -111.73 -31.51
N LEU A 243 57.60 -110.77 -32.04
CA LEU A 243 58.72 -111.05 -32.94
C LEU A 243 59.86 -111.80 -32.22
N GLN A 244 60.17 -111.43 -30.97
CA GLN A 244 61.15 -112.11 -30.14
C GLN A 244 60.76 -113.58 -29.90
N ALA A 245 59.48 -113.84 -29.60
CA ALA A 245 58.94 -115.20 -29.45
C ALA A 245 58.97 -115.98 -30.77
N PHE A 246 58.65 -115.33 -31.89
CA PHE A 246 58.75 -115.94 -33.23
C PHE A 246 60.19 -116.32 -33.58
N ILE A 247 61.17 -115.45 -33.27
CA ILE A 247 62.60 -115.73 -33.46
C ILE A 247 63.06 -116.91 -32.58
N GLN A 248 62.60 -116.98 -31.32
CA GLN A 248 62.90 -118.11 -30.43
C GLN A 248 62.31 -119.42 -30.97
N GLN A 249 61.06 -119.41 -31.43
CA GLN A 249 60.41 -120.57 -32.04
C GLN A 249 61.17 -121.03 -33.30
N LEU A 250 61.53 -120.09 -34.19
CA LEU A 250 62.26 -120.39 -35.42
C LEU A 250 63.67 -120.93 -35.14
N SER A 251 64.30 -120.51 -34.04
CA SER A 251 65.58 -121.06 -33.55
C SER A 251 65.43 -122.50 -33.01
N ILE A 252 64.33 -122.78 -32.28
CA ILE A 252 64.00 -124.15 -31.83
C ILE A 252 63.72 -125.07 -33.03
N ASP A 253 62.93 -124.60 -33.99
CA ASP A 253 62.61 -125.37 -35.21
C ASP A 253 63.86 -125.63 -36.05
N LEU A 254 64.80 -124.68 -36.13
CA LEU A 254 66.10 -124.87 -36.76
C LEU A 254 66.98 -125.90 -36.03
N GLN A 255 67.04 -125.85 -34.69
CA GLN A 255 67.75 -126.86 -33.90
C GLN A 255 67.13 -128.26 -34.09
N LYS A 256 65.80 -128.36 -34.07
CA LYS A 256 65.09 -129.61 -34.33
C LYS A 256 65.35 -130.13 -35.75
N ALA A 257 65.29 -129.27 -36.76
CA ALA A 257 65.59 -129.65 -38.14
C ALA A 257 67.02 -130.14 -38.32
N THR A 258 68.01 -129.49 -37.69
CA THR A 258 69.41 -129.95 -37.73
C THR A 258 69.60 -131.30 -37.02
N ALA A 259 68.93 -131.54 -35.88
CA ALA A 259 68.92 -132.86 -35.23
C ALA A 259 68.24 -133.95 -36.08
N GLU A 260 67.11 -133.66 -36.72
CA GLU A 260 66.46 -134.58 -37.67
C GLU A 260 67.33 -134.87 -38.90
N THR A 261 68.10 -133.88 -39.36
CA THR A 261 69.03 -134.07 -40.48
C THR A 261 70.17 -135.02 -40.07
N GLN A 262 70.77 -134.81 -38.90
CA GLN A 262 71.79 -135.70 -38.34
C GLN A 262 71.26 -137.13 -38.11
N GLU A 263 70.01 -137.30 -37.68
CA GLU A 263 69.40 -138.63 -37.52
C GLU A 263 69.16 -139.31 -38.87
N LYS A 264 68.69 -138.58 -39.88
CA LYS A 264 68.57 -139.08 -41.27
C LYS A 264 69.94 -139.45 -41.84
N GLU A 265 70.99 -138.72 -41.51
CA GLU A 265 72.37 -139.00 -41.93
C GLU A 265 72.88 -140.33 -41.34
N LYS A 266 72.59 -140.63 -40.06
CA LYS A 266 72.84 -141.95 -39.44
C LYS A 266 72.02 -143.07 -40.08
N ILE A 267 70.76 -142.80 -40.44
CA ILE A 267 69.91 -143.79 -41.12
C ILE A 267 70.48 -144.10 -42.51
N ILE A 268 70.99 -143.11 -43.24
CA ILE A 268 71.65 -143.29 -44.53
C ILE A 268 72.91 -144.15 -44.37
N THR A 269 73.76 -143.92 -43.37
CA THR A 269 74.94 -144.78 -43.13
C THR A 269 74.53 -146.22 -42.78
N HIS A 270 73.50 -146.41 -41.95
CA HIS A 270 73.00 -147.76 -41.64
C HIS A 270 72.39 -148.49 -42.86
N LEU A 271 71.72 -147.77 -43.76
CA LEU A 271 71.20 -148.35 -45.01
C LEU A 271 72.32 -148.70 -45.99
N GLN A 272 73.43 -147.94 -46.00
CA GLN A 272 74.64 -148.28 -46.76
C GLN A 272 75.30 -149.56 -46.22
N GLU A 273 75.39 -149.74 -44.89
CA GLU A 273 75.86 -150.99 -44.27
C GLU A 273 74.94 -152.19 -44.59
N LYS A 274 73.62 -151.97 -44.63
CA LYS A 274 72.63 -153.00 -44.98
C LYS A 274 72.69 -153.45 -46.44
N LEU A 275 72.99 -152.55 -47.38
CA LEU A 275 73.22 -152.93 -48.78
C LEU A 275 74.42 -153.88 -48.91
N ILE A 276 75.54 -153.54 -48.26
CA ILE A 276 76.76 -154.37 -48.26
C ILE A 276 76.53 -155.77 -47.63
N SER A 277 75.60 -155.89 -46.67
CA SER A 277 75.29 -157.17 -46.02
C SER A 277 74.19 -157.98 -46.72
N LEU A 278 73.30 -157.35 -47.50
CA LEU A 278 72.29 -158.03 -48.31
C LEU A 278 72.84 -158.53 -49.67
N GLU A 279 73.84 -157.87 -50.25
CA GLU A 279 74.58 -158.38 -51.43
C GLU A 279 75.34 -159.69 -51.14
N LYS A 280 75.57 -160.04 -49.86
CA LYS A 280 76.38 -161.19 -49.43
C LYS A 280 75.56 -162.44 -49.04
N ALA A 281 74.23 -162.40 -49.15
CA ALA A 281 73.34 -163.43 -48.59
C ALA A 281 72.21 -163.87 -49.55
N LEU A 282 72.50 -163.98 -50.86
CA LEU A 282 71.51 -164.35 -51.88
C LEU A 282 71.95 -165.54 -52.78
N GLU A 283 72.37 -166.65 -52.17
CA GLU A 283 72.55 -167.94 -52.86
C GLU A 283 71.83 -169.10 -52.14
N GLN A 284 70.75 -169.60 -52.76
CA GLN A 284 70.22 -171.00 -52.72
C GLN A 284 69.30 -171.53 -51.56
N ASN A 285 68.01 -171.17 -51.61
CA ASN A 285 66.79 -172.01 -51.79
C ASN A 285 66.45 -173.36 -51.06
N LEU A 286 65.20 -173.40 -50.52
CA LEU A 286 64.07 -174.38 -50.67
C LEU A 286 63.81 -175.66 -49.79
N SER A 287 62.57 -175.73 -49.27
CA SER A 287 61.56 -176.86 -49.26
C SER A 287 61.77 -178.16 -48.41
N GLY A 288 60.78 -178.89 -47.88
CA GLY A 288 59.30 -178.73 -47.74
C GLY A 288 58.54 -180.07 -47.40
N GLU A 289 57.34 -179.98 -46.77
CA GLU A 289 56.20 -180.94 -46.65
C GLU A 289 56.18 -182.27 -45.81
N ASP A 290 55.42 -182.22 -44.69
CA ASP A 290 54.32 -183.06 -44.13
C ASP A 290 54.09 -184.58 -44.42
N HIS A 291 53.57 -185.32 -43.40
CA HIS A 291 52.16 -185.78 -43.31
C HIS A 291 51.79 -186.59 -42.02
N VAL A 292 51.00 -186.05 -41.07
CA VAL A 292 50.27 -186.82 -40.01
C VAL A 292 48.94 -186.12 -39.61
N GLN A 293 48.04 -185.87 -40.56
CA GLN A 293 46.91 -184.93 -40.40
C GLN A 293 45.51 -185.57 -40.19
N GLU A 294 45.41 -186.68 -39.44
CA GLU A 294 44.12 -187.40 -39.27
C GLU A 294 43.58 -187.40 -37.82
N LEU A 295 44.43 -187.32 -36.78
CA LEU A 295 44.02 -187.34 -35.37
C LEU A 295 43.40 -186.02 -34.86
N LEU A 296 43.40 -184.96 -35.67
CA LEU A 296 42.89 -183.63 -35.29
C LEU A 296 41.37 -183.46 -35.47
N LYS A 297 40.66 -184.44 -36.07
CA LYS A 297 39.26 -184.27 -36.49
C LYS A 297 38.20 -184.56 -35.42
N GLU A 298 38.53 -185.31 -34.35
CA GLU A 298 37.57 -185.62 -33.27
C GLU A 298 37.65 -184.63 -32.08
N ARG A 299 38.81 -184.00 -31.85
CA ARG A 299 38.98 -182.98 -30.79
C ARG A 299 38.11 -181.74 -31.04
N THR A 300 38.04 -181.29 -32.29
CA THR A 300 37.44 -180.01 -32.70
C THR A 300 35.93 -179.92 -32.42
N VAL A 301 35.20 -181.02 -32.54
CA VAL A 301 33.73 -181.04 -32.38
C VAL A 301 33.30 -180.83 -30.92
N ALA A 302 34.10 -181.28 -29.96
CA ALA A 302 33.82 -181.09 -28.54
C ALA A 302 34.20 -179.68 -28.05
N GLU A 303 35.27 -179.09 -28.60
CA GLU A 303 35.69 -177.73 -28.28
C GLU A 303 34.70 -176.67 -28.80
N GLN A 304 34.11 -176.88 -29.98
CA GLN A 304 33.16 -175.93 -30.59
C GLN A 304 31.93 -175.65 -29.71
N ASN A 305 31.27 -176.69 -29.18
CA ASN A 305 30.03 -176.52 -28.40
C ASN A 305 30.27 -175.79 -27.06
N LEU A 306 31.46 -175.92 -26.47
CA LEU A 306 31.83 -175.18 -25.26
C LEU A 306 32.13 -173.71 -25.57
N GLU A 307 32.74 -173.45 -26.72
CA GLU A 307 33.08 -172.10 -27.19
C GLU A 307 31.81 -171.30 -27.53
N ASP A 308 30.85 -171.90 -28.23
CA ASP A 308 29.59 -171.24 -28.62
C ASP A 308 28.79 -170.71 -27.41
N THR A 309 28.71 -171.48 -26.32
CA THR A 309 28.01 -171.05 -25.08
C THR A 309 28.77 -169.96 -24.32
N ARG A 310 30.11 -169.97 -24.34
CA ARG A 310 30.93 -168.87 -23.80
C ARG A 310 30.76 -167.59 -24.61
N GLN A 311 30.72 -167.68 -25.93
CA GLN A 311 30.53 -166.52 -26.80
C GLN A 311 29.16 -165.85 -26.58
N GLN A 312 28.09 -166.63 -26.37
CA GLN A 312 26.77 -166.09 -26.03
C GLN A 312 26.75 -165.34 -24.69
N LEU A 313 27.36 -165.90 -23.64
CA LEU A 313 27.45 -165.22 -22.33
C LEU A 313 28.36 -163.98 -22.38
N LEU A 314 29.45 -164.02 -23.14
CA LEU A 314 30.30 -162.84 -23.37
C LEU A 314 29.56 -161.75 -24.16
N ALA A 315 28.77 -162.11 -25.17
CA ALA A 315 27.96 -161.16 -25.91
C ALA A 315 26.91 -160.47 -25.02
N ALA A 316 26.20 -161.24 -24.19
CA ALA A 316 25.24 -160.71 -23.22
C ALA A 316 25.93 -159.78 -22.19
N ARG A 317 27.07 -160.20 -21.61
CA ARG A 317 27.84 -159.37 -20.68
C ARG A 317 28.31 -158.07 -21.32
N ASN A 318 28.86 -158.15 -22.54
CA ASN A 318 29.32 -156.98 -23.28
C ASN A 318 28.17 -156.03 -23.64
N SER A 319 26.96 -156.55 -23.91
CA SER A 319 25.77 -155.72 -24.10
C SER A 319 25.35 -155.01 -22.82
N HIS A 320 25.40 -155.69 -21.67
CA HIS A 320 25.10 -155.07 -20.37
C HIS A 320 26.14 -154.02 -19.96
N THR A 321 27.45 -154.28 -20.15
CA THR A 321 28.50 -153.28 -19.91
C THR A 321 28.26 -152.03 -20.76
N LYS A 322 28.03 -152.17 -22.08
CA LYS A 322 27.72 -151.03 -22.95
C LYS A 322 26.46 -150.25 -22.52
N ALA A 323 25.45 -150.93 -21.98
CA ALA A 323 24.25 -150.27 -21.47
C ALA A 323 24.52 -149.51 -20.16
N ILE A 324 25.40 -150.03 -19.30
CA ILE A 324 25.85 -149.33 -18.08
C ILE A 324 26.73 -148.14 -18.45
N ASP A 325 27.71 -148.29 -19.34
CA ASP A 325 28.56 -147.20 -19.83
C ASP A 325 27.72 -146.05 -20.43
N LEU A 326 26.65 -146.40 -21.17
CA LEU A 326 25.69 -145.44 -21.73
C LEU A 326 24.84 -144.74 -20.66
N LEU A 327 24.48 -145.44 -19.59
CA LEU A 327 23.73 -144.85 -18.47
C LEU A 327 24.64 -143.98 -17.58
N GLU A 328 25.87 -144.39 -17.32
CA GLU A 328 26.86 -143.60 -16.57
C GLU A 328 27.24 -142.32 -17.32
N THR A 329 27.40 -142.38 -18.65
CA THR A 329 27.58 -141.17 -19.47
C THR A 329 26.34 -140.28 -19.45
N GLN A 330 25.12 -140.83 -19.58
CA GLN A 330 23.88 -140.05 -19.47
C GLN A 330 23.71 -139.39 -18.08
N VAL A 331 24.02 -140.09 -16.98
CA VAL A 331 23.98 -139.52 -15.63
C VAL A 331 24.99 -138.39 -15.50
N LYS A 332 26.22 -138.59 -15.98
CA LYS A 332 27.28 -137.57 -15.93
C LYS A 332 26.95 -136.33 -16.78
N ASP A 333 26.35 -136.52 -17.95
CA ASP A 333 25.90 -135.42 -18.81
C ASP A 333 24.72 -134.67 -18.18
N LEU A 334 23.81 -135.38 -17.49
CA LEU A 334 22.72 -134.78 -16.71
C LEU A 334 23.22 -134.02 -15.47
N GLU A 335 24.21 -134.54 -14.74
CA GLU A 335 24.86 -133.86 -13.60
C GLU A 335 25.56 -132.58 -14.07
N GLN A 336 26.32 -132.64 -15.17
CA GLN A 336 26.95 -131.45 -15.76
C GLN A 336 25.92 -130.44 -16.26
N SER A 337 24.84 -130.90 -16.90
CA SER A 337 23.74 -130.03 -17.32
C SER A 337 23.05 -129.38 -16.12
N LEU A 338 22.83 -130.12 -15.03
CA LEU A 338 22.18 -129.61 -13.84
C LEU A 338 23.06 -128.57 -13.14
N GLN A 339 24.35 -128.86 -12.93
CA GLN A 339 25.31 -127.91 -12.38
C GLN A 339 25.41 -126.64 -13.25
N ALA A 340 25.46 -126.77 -14.57
CA ALA A 340 25.46 -125.61 -15.47
C ALA A 340 24.18 -124.77 -15.35
N THR A 341 23.00 -125.40 -15.19
CA THR A 341 21.75 -124.65 -14.94
C THR A 341 21.69 -124.02 -13.55
N GLU A 342 22.30 -124.62 -12.53
CA GLU A 342 22.34 -124.10 -11.16
C GLU A 342 23.32 -122.92 -11.05
N GLU A 343 24.47 -122.99 -11.72
CA GLU A 343 25.41 -121.87 -11.89
C GLU A 343 24.77 -120.71 -12.67
N GLN A 344 24.03 -120.99 -13.76
CA GLN A 344 23.25 -119.97 -14.49
C GLN A 344 22.15 -119.34 -13.61
N LEU A 345 21.44 -120.14 -12.80
CA LEU A 345 20.43 -119.64 -11.88
C LEU A 345 21.06 -118.74 -10.81
N SER A 346 22.23 -119.10 -10.27
CA SER A 346 23.00 -118.27 -9.33
C SER A 346 23.41 -116.95 -9.96
N GLN A 347 24.01 -116.98 -11.15
CA GLN A 347 24.41 -115.77 -11.88
C GLN A 347 23.20 -114.87 -12.18
N SER A 348 22.07 -115.44 -12.61
CA SER A 348 20.82 -114.70 -12.81
C SER A 348 20.30 -114.10 -11.51
N ARG A 349 20.42 -114.80 -10.38
CA ARG A 349 20.00 -114.31 -9.06
C ARG A 349 20.87 -113.14 -8.59
N ASP A 350 22.18 -113.23 -8.76
CA ASP A 350 23.12 -112.16 -8.41
C ASP A 350 22.88 -110.90 -9.27
N VAL A 351 22.58 -111.08 -10.56
CA VAL A 351 22.15 -109.97 -11.45
C VAL A 351 20.84 -109.34 -10.98
N VAL A 352 19.84 -110.14 -10.58
CA VAL A 352 18.57 -109.61 -10.04
C VAL A 352 18.79 -108.83 -8.75
N VAL A 353 19.59 -109.35 -7.80
CA VAL A 353 19.93 -108.64 -6.55
C VAL A 353 20.66 -107.32 -6.84
N ALA A 354 21.59 -107.31 -7.80
CA ALA A 354 22.27 -106.08 -8.22
C ALA A 354 21.31 -105.05 -8.86
N GLN A 355 20.35 -105.52 -9.67
CA GLN A 355 19.30 -104.66 -10.26
C GLN A 355 18.34 -104.11 -9.20
N GLU A 356 17.90 -104.92 -8.23
CA GLU A 356 17.07 -104.48 -7.11
C GLU A 356 17.78 -103.43 -6.25
N ALA A 357 19.06 -103.62 -5.95
CA ALA A 357 19.88 -102.63 -5.25
C ALA A 357 20.02 -101.31 -6.05
N GLN A 358 20.15 -101.39 -7.37
CA GLN A 358 20.17 -100.22 -8.24
C GLN A 358 18.82 -99.49 -8.27
N ILE A 359 17.70 -100.22 -8.32
CA ILE A 359 16.34 -99.67 -8.25
C ILE A 359 16.11 -98.97 -6.91
N GLN A 360 16.46 -99.58 -5.78
CA GLN A 360 16.34 -98.93 -4.47
C GLN A 360 17.16 -97.65 -4.38
N LYS A 361 18.40 -97.63 -4.92
CA LYS A 361 19.26 -96.44 -4.95
C LYS A 361 18.70 -95.33 -5.86
N LEU A 362 17.95 -95.68 -6.90
CA LEU A 362 17.22 -94.70 -7.72
C LEU A 362 15.98 -94.16 -6.99
N ILE A 363 15.26 -95.00 -6.24
CA ILE A 363 14.11 -94.58 -5.43
C ILE A 363 14.54 -93.59 -4.34
N THR A 364 15.59 -93.88 -3.57
CA THR A 364 16.07 -92.96 -2.53
C THR A 364 16.54 -91.64 -3.12
N LYS A 365 17.31 -91.66 -4.22
CA LYS A 365 17.73 -90.45 -4.92
C LYS A 365 16.54 -89.64 -5.46
N ASN A 366 15.48 -90.29 -5.93
CA ASN A 366 14.26 -89.61 -6.38
C ASN A 366 13.50 -88.98 -5.21
N GLN A 367 13.43 -89.65 -4.06
CA GLN A 367 12.86 -89.09 -2.83
C GLN A 367 13.65 -87.86 -2.34
N GLU A 368 14.98 -87.96 -2.27
CA GLU A 368 15.87 -86.82 -1.95
C GLU A 368 15.66 -85.66 -2.92
N SER A 369 15.61 -85.94 -4.23
CA SER A 369 15.32 -84.92 -5.26
C SER A 369 13.97 -84.25 -5.06
N SER A 370 12.93 -85.01 -4.69
CA SER A 370 11.58 -84.46 -4.45
C SER A 370 11.53 -83.56 -3.22
N LEU A 371 12.23 -83.93 -2.14
CA LEU A 371 12.36 -83.12 -0.93
C LEU A 371 13.14 -81.82 -1.20
N SER A 372 14.26 -81.91 -1.93
CA SER A 372 15.02 -80.74 -2.37
C SER A 372 14.18 -79.82 -3.26
N GLN A 373 13.42 -80.37 -4.21
CA GLN A 373 12.53 -79.60 -5.07
C GLN A 373 11.41 -78.91 -4.29
N GLN A 374 10.83 -79.57 -3.28
CA GLN A 374 9.83 -78.97 -2.40
C GLN A 374 10.41 -77.83 -1.55
N GLN A 375 11.65 -77.98 -1.05
CA GLN A 375 12.36 -76.90 -0.37
C GLN A 375 12.65 -75.71 -1.30
N VAL A 376 13.09 -75.97 -2.53
CA VAL A 376 13.30 -74.92 -3.55
C VAL A 376 12.00 -74.17 -3.84
N LEU A 377 10.88 -74.86 -4.06
CA LEU A 377 9.58 -74.22 -4.29
C LEU A 377 9.12 -73.36 -3.09
N SER A 378 9.36 -73.82 -1.86
CA SER A 378 9.06 -73.05 -0.65
C SER A 378 9.94 -71.80 -0.52
N LEU A 379 11.23 -71.90 -0.83
CA LEU A 379 12.16 -70.77 -0.81
C LEU A 379 11.86 -69.78 -1.93
N GLU A 380 11.54 -70.27 -3.13
CA GLU A 380 11.08 -69.42 -4.23
C GLU A 380 9.80 -68.66 -3.87
N GLN A 381 8.83 -69.31 -3.23
CA GLN A 381 7.60 -68.65 -2.78
C GLN A 381 7.91 -67.56 -1.75
N GLN A 382 8.74 -67.87 -0.75
CA GLN A 382 9.16 -66.88 0.26
C GLN A 382 9.91 -65.70 -0.37
N CYS A 383 10.76 -65.95 -1.38
CA CYS A 383 11.43 -64.91 -2.15
C CYS A 383 10.43 -64.07 -2.97
N ARG A 384 9.47 -64.69 -3.67
CA ARG A 384 8.41 -63.98 -4.43
C ARG A 384 7.57 -63.08 -3.50
N GLU A 385 7.12 -63.60 -2.38
CA GLU A 385 6.36 -62.84 -1.37
C GLU A 385 7.18 -61.66 -0.81
N ARG A 386 8.47 -61.87 -0.53
CA ARG A 386 9.37 -60.80 -0.06
C ARG A 386 9.64 -59.75 -1.14
N THR A 387 9.77 -60.15 -2.40
CA THR A 387 9.92 -59.22 -3.53
C THR A 387 8.66 -58.37 -3.67
N HIS A 388 7.46 -58.96 -3.71
CA HIS A 388 6.21 -58.20 -3.78
C HIS A 388 5.99 -57.27 -2.58
N ALA A 389 6.39 -57.68 -1.37
CA ALA A 389 6.33 -56.82 -0.19
C ALA A 389 7.29 -55.61 -0.27
N LEU A 390 8.45 -55.77 -0.91
CA LEU A 390 9.39 -54.68 -1.16
C LEU A 390 8.94 -53.77 -2.32
N GLU A 391 8.41 -54.35 -3.40
CA GLU A 391 7.80 -53.61 -4.52
C GLU A 391 6.67 -52.70 -4.02
N ALA A 392 5.74 -53.23 -3.22
CA ALA A 392 4.65 -52.45 -2.64
C ALA A 392 5.14 -51.34 -1.68
N GLN A 393 6.24 -51.56 -0.95
CA GLN A 393 6.86 -50.51 -0.13
C GLN A 393 7.52 -49.42 -0.98
N ILE A 394 8.17 -49.79 -2.09
CA ILE A 394 8.75 -48.83 -3.04
C ILE A 394 7.64 -47.99 -3.66
N GLU A 395 6.57 -48.60 -4.17
CA GLU A 395 5.42 -47.87 -4.73
C GLU A 395 4.79 -46.91 -3.70
N ALA A 396 4.59 -47.34 -2.46
CA ALA A 396 4.04 -46.49 -1.40
C ALA A 396 4.97 -45.29 -1.05
N LEU A 397 6.28 -45.52 -1.02
CA LEU A 397 7.28 -44.46 -0.80
C LEU A 397 7.36 -43.50 -2.00
N GLU A 398 7.27 -44.01 -3.23
CA GLU A 398 7.24 -43.19 -4.44
C GLU A 398 5.97 -42.35 -4.53
N GLN A 399 4.79 -42.92 -4.26
CA GLN A 399 3.53 -42.17 -4.16
C GLN A 399 3.61 -41.07 -3.10
N THR A 400 4.17 -41.36 -1.93
CA THR A 400 4.39 -40.37 -0.86
C THR A 400 5.36 -39.27 -1.30
N ARG A 401 6.46 -39.63 -1.98
CA ARG A 401 7.43 -38.67 -2.53
C ARG A 401 6.81 -37.76 -3.60
N VAL A 402 5.98 -38.32 -4.48
CA VAL A 402 5.25 -37.56 -5.51
C VAL A 402 4.21 -36.64 -4.87
N ALA A 403 3.45 -37.11 -3.88
CA ALA A 403 2.49 -36.29 -3.14
C ALA A 403 3.18 -35.11 -2.43
N ASN A 404 4.32 -35.36 -1.76
CA ASN A 404 5.12 -34.32 -1.12
C ASN A 404 5.70 -33.32 -2.13
N LYS A 405 6.15 -33.78 -3.30
CA LYS A 405 6.62 -32.91 -4.39
C LYS A 405 5.49 -32.00 -4.89
N ILE A 406 4.30 -32.56 -5.15
CA ILE A 406 3.12 -31.79 -5.60
C ILE A 406 2.67 -30.79 -4.51
N ALA A 407 2.74 -31.16 -3.23
CA ALA A 407 2.42 -30.25 -2.13
C ALA A 407 3.40 -29.08 -2.07
N SER A 408 4.71 -29.34 -2.14
CA SER A 408 5.75 -28.30 -2.17
C SER A 408 5.68 -27.41 -3.41
N GLU A 409 5.38 -27.98 -4.59
CA GLU A 409 5.17 -27.21 -5.82
C GLU A 409 3.96 -26.27 -5.71
N LYS A 410 2.85 -26.71 -5.07
CA LYS A 410 1.68 -25.86 -4.81
C LYS A 410 1.97 -24.76 -3.78
N GLU A 411 2.67 -25.08 -2.70
CA GLU A 411 3.08 -24.09 -1.68
C GLU A 411 4.01 -23.04 -2.29
N MET A 412 4.98 -23.45 -3.12
CA MET A 412 5.83 -22.53 -3.87
C MET A 412 5.03 -21.64 -4.84
N GLN A 413 4.04 -22.19 -5.56
CA GLN A 413 3.17 -21.40 -6.44
C GLN A 413 2.32 -20.39 -5.66
N GLN A 414 1.77 -20.79 -4.50
CA GLN A 414 1.03 -19.88 -3.62
C GLN A 414 1.93 -18.76 -3.10
N LEU A 415 3.11 -19.09 -2.57
CA LEU A 415 4.09 -18.11 -2.11
C LEU A 415 4.55 -17.17 -3.23
N GLN A 416 4.70 -17.65 -4.47
CA GLN A 416 4.98 -16.80 -5.64
C GLN A 416 3.81 -15.84 -5.92
N GLN A 417 2.57 -16.31 -5.87
CA GLN A 417 1.38 -15.48 -6.09
C GLN A 417 1.23 -14.41 -4.99
N GLU A 418 1.43 -14.78 -3.72
CA GLU A 418 1.43 -13.85 -2.58
C GLU A 418 2.56 -12.81 -2.70
N ASN A 419 3.76 -13.21 -3.12
CA ASN A 419 4.86 -12.28 -3.40
C ASN A 419 4.54 -11.31 -4.55
N MET A 420 3.83 -11.76 -5.60
CA MET A 420 3.38 -10.85 -6.66
C MET A 420 2.35 -9.85 -6.15
N ALA A 421 1.33 -10.29 -5.39
CA ALA A 421 0.33 -9.41 -4.81
C ALA A 421 0.94 -8.39 -3.82
N LEU A 422 1.88 -8.81 -2.97
CA LEU A 422 2.63 -7.92 -2.07
C LEU A 422 3.49 -6.91 -2.84
N LYS A 423 4.10 -7.31 -3.96
CA LYS A 423 4.86 -6.43 -4.84
C LYS A 423 3.96 -5.39 -5.53
N GLU A 424 2.77 -5.80 -5.98
CA GLU A 424 1.77 -4.88 -6.54
C GLU A 424 1.28 -3.87 -5.51
N SER A 425 0.90 -4.33 -4.31
CA SER A 425 0.51 -3.47 -3.18
C SER A 425 1.63 -2.51 -2.76
N ARG A 426 2.89 -2.96 -2.75
CA ARG A 426 4.05 -2.09 -2.52
C ARG A 426 4.15 -1.00 -3.59
N ASN A 427 4.05 -1.37 -4.86
CA ASN A 427 4.12 -0.43 -5.98
C ASN A 427 2.96 0.59 -5.94
N GLU A 428 1.76 0.17 -5.53
CA GLU A 428 0.59 1.05 -5.33
C GLU A 428 0.84 2.09 -4.22
N CYS A 429 1.38 1.64 -3.08
CA CYS A 429 1.78 2.50 -1.97
C CYS A 429 2.89 3.48 -2.39
N GLU A 430 3.86 3.03 -3.18
CA GLU A 430 4.94 3.86 -3.70
C GLU A 430 4.43 4.93 -4.68
N ARG A 431 3.49 4.60 -5.57
CA ARG A 431 2.81 5.59 -6.44
C ARG A 431 2.00 6.61 -5.62
N SER A 432 1.27 6.15 -4.61
CA SER A 432 0.50 7.02 -3.71
C SER A 432 1.41 7.97 -2.93
N LEU A 433 2.54 7.47 -2.43
CA LEU A 433 3.57 8.28 -1.76
C LEU A 433 4.17 9.33 -2.70
N GLN A 434 4.52 8.96 -3.94
CA GLN A 434 5.01 9.90 -4.95
C GLN A 434 3.96 10.99 -5.28
N HIS A 435 2.68 10.63 -5.38
CA HIS A 435 1.60 11.58 -5.58
C HIS A 435 1.44 12.56 -4.41
N HIS A 436 1.47 12.05 -3.16
CA HIS A 436 1.43 12.90 -1.97
C HIS A 436 2.67 13.81 -1.85
N GLN A 437 3.87 13.34 -2.22
CA GLN A 437 5.06 14.17 -2.29
C GLN A 437 4.93 15.30 -3.33
N PHE A 438 4.32 15.02 -4.48
CA PHE A 438 4.06 16.02 -5.51
C PHE A 438 3.05 17.08 -5.04
N GLU A 439 1.91 16.67 -4.48
CA GLU A 439 0.92 17.62 -3.94
C GLU A 439 1.47 18.43 -2.75
N LEU A 440 2.29 17.83 -1.88
CA LEU A 440 2.96 18.54 -0.79
C LEU A 440 3.96 19.58 -1.32
N LYS A 441 4.67 19.28 -2.41
CA LYS A 441 5.54 20.27 -3.08
C LYS A 441 4.72 21.41 -3.68
N LYS A 442 3.65 21.10 -4.41
CA LYS A 442 2.73 22.08 -4.99
C LYS A 442 2.11 22.99 -3.93
N LEU A 443 1.67 22.45 -2.79
CA LEU A 443 1.15 23.24 -1.67
C LEU A 443 2.21 24.14 -1.02
N LYS A 444 3.49 23.70 -0.96
CA LYS A 444 4.60 24.57 -0.53
C LYS A 444 4.85 25.71 -1.51
N ASP A 445 4.83 25.42 -2.81
CA ASP A 445 5.01 26.43 -3.85
C ASP A 445 3.84 27.44 -3.84
N GLU A 446 2.59 26.98 -3.69
CA GLU A 446 1.42 27.84 -3.49
C GLU A 446 1.51 28.68 -2.21
N TRP A 447 1.99 28.10 -1.09
CA TRP A 447 2.15 28.82 0.16
C TRP A 447 3.21 29.92 0.05
N SER A 448 4.36 29.62 -0.58
CA SER A 448 5.41 30.62 -0.85
C SER A 448 4.90 31.74 -1.78
N GLN A 449 4.10 31.42 -2.79
CA GLN A 449 3.44 32.45 -3.62
C GLN A 449 2.47 33.33 -2.80
N ARG A 450 1.68 32.74 -1.89
CA ARG A 450 0.80 33.50 -1.00
C ARG A 450 1.58 34.37 -0.01
N GLU A 451 2.72 33.90 0.48
CA GLU A 451 3.63 34.67 1.32
C GLU A 451 4.18 35.90 0.57
N ILE A 452 4.69 35.72 -0.66
CA ILE A 452 5.16 36.81 -1.53
C ILE A 452 4.05 37.85 -1.75
N VAL A 453 2.82 37.41 -2.07
CA VAL A 453 1.67 38.31 -2.27
C VAL A 453 1.29 39.03 -0.97
N SER A 454 1.34 38.34 0.17
CA SER A 454 1.05 38.94 1.48
C SER A 454 2.09 40.00 1.87
N VAL A 455 3.38 39.77 1.59
CA VAL A 455 4.46 40.74 1.82
C VAL A 455 4.28 41.96 0.91
N ALA A 456 4.01 41.77 -0.38
CA ALA A 456 3.75 42.87 -1.31
C ALA A 456 2.51 43.68 -0.91
N MET A 457 1.44 43.02 -0.45
CA MET A 457 0.24 43.70 0.06
C MET A 457 0.52 44.48 1.35
N ALA A 458 1.37 43.97 2.25
CA ALA A 458 1.79 44.69 3.44
C ALA A 458 2.64 45.93 3.10
N GLN A 459 3.55 45.83 2.12
CA GLN A 459 4.32 46.97 1.62
C GLN A 459 3.42 48.06 1.02
N ALA A 460 2.49 47.69 0.14
CA ALA A 460 1.53 48.63 -0.45
C ALA A 460 0.64 49.31 0.60
N LEU A 461 0.21 48.59 1.65
CA LEU A 461 -0.53 49.19 2.76
C LEU A 461 0.30 50.19 3.57
N GLU A 462 1.62 49.99 3.65
CA GLU A 462 2.53 50.89 4.36
C GLU A 462 2.88 52.14 3.53
N GLU A 463 3.00 52.01 2.20
CA GLU A 463 3.08 53.17 1.29
C GLU A 463 1.81 54.03 1.39
N VAL A 464 0.63 53.41 1.40
CA VAL A 464 -0.65 54.12 1.62
C VAL A 464 -0.74 54.74 3.02
N ARG A 465 -0.09 54.16 4.05
CA ARG A 465 0.03 54.82 5.36
C ARG A 465 0.88 56.08 5.27
N LYS A 466 2.07 56.02 4.65
CA LYS A 466 2.99 57.16 4.50
C LYS A 466 2.31 58.31 3.76
N GLN A 467 1.71 58.05 2.60
CA GLN A 467 0.94 59.05 1.84
C GLN A 467 -0.17 59.69 2.69
N ARG A 468 -0.91 58.88 3.47
CA ARG A 468 -1.94 59.40 4.38
C ARG A 468 -1.37 60.26 5.50
N GLU A 469 -0.17 59.98 5.98
CA GLU A 469 0.50 60.76 7.01
C GLU A 469 1.05 62.08 6.45
N GLU A 470 1.63 62.06 5.25
CA GLU A 470 2.01 63.26 4.49
C GLU A 470 0.79 64.17 4.24
N PHE A 471 -0.32 63.64 3.73
CA PHE A 471 -1.56 64.42 3.55
C PHE A 471 -2.13 64.93 4.88
N GLN A 472 -1.97 64.21 5.99
CA GLN A 472 -2.38 64.70 7.30
C GLN A 472 -1.48 65.85 7.78
N GLN A 473 -0.17 65.79 7.54
CA GLN A 473 0.76 66.87 7.86
C GLN A 473 0.44 68.12 7.03
N GLN A 474 0.18 67.98 5.73
CA GLN A 474 -0.27 69.08 4.87
C GLN A 474 -1.59 69.68 5.36
N ALA A 475 -2.57 68.86 5.73
CA ALA A 475 -3.84 69.33 6.28
C ALA A 475 -3.66 70.08 7.62
N ALA A 476 -2.74 69.63 8.48
CA ALA A 476 -2.41 70.32 9.72
C ALA A 476 -1.76 71.69 9.45
N GLN A 477 -0.81 71.79 8.52
CA GLN A 477 -0.20 73.05 8.09
C GLN A 477 -1.22 74.04 7.52
N LEU A 478 -2.13 73.57 6.66
CA LEU A 478 -3.22 74.40 6.14
C LEU A 478 -4.17 74.86 7.25
N THR A 479 -4.44 74.01 8.24
CA THR A 479 -5.26 74.37 9.41
C THR A 479 -4.59 75.48 10.23
N THR A 480 -3.29 75.39 10.51
CA THR A 480 -2.58 76.46 11.26
C THR A 480 -2.53 77.78 10.49
N ILE A 481 -2.40 77.74 9.15
CA ILE A 481 -2.49 78.93 8.30
C ILE A 481 -3.91 79.55 8.36
N ILE A 482 -4.96 78.74 8.30
CA ILE A 482 -6.36 79.20 8.42
C ILE A 482 -6.61 79.83 9.79
N GLU A 483 -6.15 79.20 10.88
CA GLU A 483 -6.25 79.75 12.24
C GLU A 483 -5.51 81.10 12.37
N GLU A 484 -4.33 81.23 11.77
CA GLU A 484 -3.59 82.48 11.73
C GLU A 484 -4.33 83.56 10.91
N LYS A 485 -4.89 83.23 9.75
CA LYS A 485 -5.71 84.18 8.96
C LYS A 485 -6.98 84.59 9.72
N ASN A 486 -7.64 83.67 10.41
CA ASN A 486 -8.82 83.96 11.25
C ASN A 486 -8.46 84.84 12.45
N ARG A 487 -7.29 84.64 13.08
CA ARG A 487 -6.77 85.51 14.14
C ARG A 487 -6.55 86.93 13.62
N ASN A 488 -5.86 87.06 12.49
CA ASN A 488 -5.61 88.35 11.82
C ASN A 488 -6.93 89.04 11.39
N LEU A 489 -7.94 88.29 10.95
CA LEU A 489 -9.28 88.84 10.65
C LEU A 489 -9.97 89.34 11.92
N CYS A 490 -10.01 88.53 12.99
CA CYS A 490 -10.59 88.92 14.28
C CYS A 490 -9.90 90.17 14.88
N GLU A 491 -8.60 90.34 14.67
CA GLU A 491 -7.86 91.56 15.04
C GLU A 491 -8.27 92.76 14.18
N LYS A 492 -8.41 92.59 12.86
CA LYS A 492 -8.92 93.64 11.96
C LYS A 492 -10.36 94.03 12.27
N ASP A 493 -11.24 93.08 12.58
CA ASP A 493 -12.64 93.34 12.96
C ASP A 493 -12.72 94.16 14.25
N LYS A 494 -11.85 93.90 15.24
CA LYS A 494 -11.75 94.74 16.45
C LYS A 494 -11.30 96.17 16.13
N VAL A 495 -10.34 96.33 15.22
CA VAL A 495 -9.87 97.66 14.77
C VAL A 495 -10.98 98.40 14.00
N LEU A 496 -11.70 97.70 13.12
CA LEU A 496 -12.85 98.25 12.39
C LEU A 496 -13.98 98.67 13.34
N LEU A 497 -14.34 97.83 14.31
CA LEU A 497 -15.34 98.17 15.34
C LEU A 497 -14.92 99.41 16.14
N HIS A 498 -13.63 99.56 16.45
CA HIS A 498 -13.12 100.77 17.11
C HIS A 498 -13.25 102.01 16.20
N LYS A 499 -12.94 101.88 14.90
CA LYS A 499 -13.14 102.95 13.92
C LYS A 499 -14.61 103.30 13.67
N GLU A 500 -15.53 102.34 13.68
CA GLU A 500 -16.97 102.61 13.66
C GLU A 500 -17.43 103.37 14.92
N GLN A 501 -16.86 103.07 16.08
CA GLN A 501 -17.15 103.80 17.32
C GLN A 501 -16.61 105.24 17.28
N GLU A 502 -15.39 105.46 16.76
CA GLU A 502 -14.85 106.80 16.48
C GLU A 502 -15.76 107.57 15.50
N LEU A 503 -16.17 106.96 14.39
CA LEU A 503 -17.06 107.57 13.41
C LEU A 503 -18.42 107.94 14.01
N ARG A 504 -19.03 107.08 14.83
CA ARG A 504 -20.29 107.42 15.55
C ARG A 504 -20.13 108.55 16.56
N GLN A 505 -18.93 108.74 17.13
CA GLN A 505 -18.66 109.90 17.99
C GLN A 505 -18.53 111.19 17.15
N LEU A 506 -17.88 111.10 15.98
CA LEU A 506 -17.79 112.19 15.02
C LEU A 506 -19.16 112.58 14.44
N GLU A 507 -20.01 111.61 14.08
CA GLU A 507 -21.40 111.84 13.65
C GLU A 507 -22.19 112.60 14.72
N LYS A 508 -22.17 112.15 15.98
CA LYS A 508 -22.82 112.87 17.09
C LYS A 508 -22.27 114.28 17.29
N GLY A 509 -20.97 114.48 17.07
CA GLY A 509 -20.34 115.81 17.07
C GLY A 509 -20.85 116.68 15.92
N HIS A 510 -21.00 116.10 14.73
CA HIS A 510 -21.54 116.76 13.54
C HIS A 510 -23.03 117.11 13.70
N ASP A 511 -23.86 116.19 14.18
CA ASP A 511 -25.28 116.42 14.48
C ASP A 511 -25.48 117.53 15.53
N SER A 512 -24.64 117.54 16.56
CA SER A 512 -24.61 118.60 17.58
C SER A 512 -24.23 119.96 16.97
N ALA A 513 -23.23 120.00 16.09
CA ALA A 513 -22.85 121.21 15.35
C ALA A 513 -23.94 121.66 14.36
N LEU A 514 -24.62 120.73 13.68
CA LEU A 514 -25.78 121.01 12.84
C LEU A 514 -26.95 121.61 13.64
N LEU A 515 -27.25 121.06 14.81
CA LEU A 515 -28.23 121.62 15.73
C LEU A 515 -27.85 123.04 16.18
N GLN A 516 -26.59 123.29 16.53
CA GLN A 516 -26.10 124.64 16.85
C GLN A 516 -26.22 125.60 15.65
N ILE A 517 -25.90 125.15 14.43
CA ILE A 517 -26.06 125.94 13.20
C ILE A 517 -27.53 126.27 12.96
N HIS A 518 -28.45 125.31 13.09
CA HIS A 518 -29.89 125.56 12.97
C HIS A 518 -30.43 126.48 14.07
N GLN A 519 -29.91 126.38 15.29
CA GLN A 519 -30.28 127.25 16.40
C GLN A 519 -29.84 128.70 16.12
N LEU A 520 -28.58 128.91 15.69
CA LEU A 520 -28.08 130.22 15.25
C LEU A 520 -28.82 130.75 14.00
N GLN A 521 -29.22 129.89 13.06
CA GLN A 521 -30.08 130.29 11.94
C GLN A 521 -31.44 130.79 12.42
N SER A 522 -32.07 130.11 13.38
CA SER A 522 -33.34 130.55 13.96
C SER A 522 -33.22 131.88 14.72
N GLU A 523 -32.10 132.10 15.40
CA GLU A 523 -31.79 133.39 16.05
C GLU A 523 -31.58 134.51 15.01
N LEU A 524 -30.92 134.23 13.89
CA LEU A 524 -30.77 135.19 12.78
C LEU A 524 -32.11 135.51 12.10
N GLU A 525 -33.01 134.54 11.96
CA GLU A 525 -34.37 134.76 11.43
C GLU A 525 -35.27 135.54 12.41
N ALA A 526 -35.14 135.28 13.72
CA ALA A 526 -35.77 136.09 14.75
C ALA A 526 -35.27 137.54 14.73
N LEU A 527 -33.96 137.76 14.60
CA LEU A 527 -33.36 139.09 14.48
C LEU A 527 -33.75 139.81 13.17
N ARG A 528 -33.94 139.08 12.06
CA ARG A 528 -34.53 139.64 10.83
C ARG A 528 -35.98 140.05 11.03
N SER A 529 -36.77 139.24 11.75
CA SER A 529 -38.16 139.52 12.07
C SER A 529 -38.31 140.75 12.98
N CYS A 530 -37.47 140.88 14.01
CA CYS A 530 -37.46 142.06 14.88
C CYS A 530 -36.99 143.34 14.17
N ARG A 531 -36.18 143.24 13.10
CA ARG A 531 -35.75 144.39 12.29
C ARG A 531 -36.77 144.79 11.21
N ALA A 532 -37.82 144.00 10.99
CA ALA A 532 -38.84 144.24 9.97
C ALA A 532 -40.04 145.09 10.47
N GLN A 533 -39.98 145.61 11.70
CA GLN A 533 -41.12 146.30 12.34
C GLN A 533 -40.95 147.84 12.49
N GLU A 534 -39.80 148.39 12.06
CA GLU A 534 -39.51 149.84 12.08
C GLU A 534 -38.84 150.33 10.76
N ALA A 535 -39.53 150.19 9.63
CA ALA A 535 -39.39 151.08 8.45
C ALA A 535 -40.43 150.71 7.36
N VAL A 536 -41.29 151.65 6.98
CA VAL A 536 -42.28 151.54 5.89
C VAL A 536 -42.23 152.83 5.06
N GLU A 537 -42.46 152.71 3.74
CA GLU A 537 -42.41 153.77 2.70
C GLU A 537 -40.98 154.32 2.42
N THR A 538 -40.39 154.19 1.22
CA THR A 538 -40.92 154.59 -0.09
C THR A 538 -40.24 153.93 -1.32
N THR A 539 -41.05 153.68 -2.35
CA THR A 539 -40.77 153.81 -3.82
C THR A 539 -39.68 153.00 -4.55
N THR A 540 -40.17 152.25 -5.54
CA THR A 540 -39.68 152.09 -6.95
C THR A 540 -38.30 151.46 -7.25
N GLY A 541 -38.32 150.49 -8.18
CA GLY A 541 -37.22 150.26 -9.12
C GLY A 541 -36.76 148.82 -9.29
N GLU A 542 -37.30 148.14 -10.31
CA GLU A 542 -36.64 147.17 -11.22
C GLU A 542 -35.57 146.21 -10.66
N ASP A 543 -35.82 144.89 -10.80
CA ASP A 543 -34.74 143.91 -11.05
C ASP A 543 -35.22 142.73 -11.93
N PRO A 544 -34.62 142.51 -13.12
CA PRO A 544 -34.92 141.38 -14.00
C PRO A 544 -33.75 140.37 -14.09
N LEU A 545 -34.08 139.09 -14.35
CA LEU A 545 -33.20 138.08 -14.96
C LEU A 545 -31.95 137.66 -14.15
N GLN A 546 -31.77 136.36 -13.86
CA GLN A 546 -31.06 135.36 -14.69
C GLN A 546 -29.52 135.52 -14.69
N LEU A 547 -28.81 134.39 -14.79
CA LEU A 547 -27.35 134.25 -14.96
C LEU A 547 -26.55 134.51 -13.66
N GLN A 548 -25.36 134.00 -13.40
CA GLN A 548 -24.48 132.95 -13.96
C GLN A 548 -23.14 133.15 -13.21
N GLY A 549 -22.39 132.09 -12.91
CA GLY A 549 -21.13 132.20 -12.15
C GLY A 549 -20.81 130.86 -11.51
N GLN A 550 -20.28 129.91 -12.29
CA GLN A 550 -18.82 129.70 -12.45
C GLN A 550 -18.21 128.96 -11.24
N GLU A 551 -17.99 127.65 -11.43
CA GLU A 551 -16.67 127.01 -11.55
C GLU A 551 -15.39 127.88 -11.38
N PRO A 552 -14.18 127.31 -11.18
CA PRO A 552 -13.84 125.87 -11.09
C PRO A 552 -12.79 125.54 -9.97
N LEU A 553 -12.20 124.34 -10.08
CA LEU A 553 -10.74 124.11 -10.17
C LEU A 553 -10.00 123.49 -8.96
N VAL A 554 -9.72 122.16 -9.07
CA VAL A 554 -8.43 121.50 -8.76
C VAL A 554 -8.09 121.39 -7.24
N ILE A 555 -7.54 120.30 -6.70
CA ILE A 555 -6.27 119.65 -7.03
C ILE A 555 -6.36 118.11 -7.05
N ALA A 556 -5.82 117.53 -8.12
CA ALA A 556 -5.21 116.20 -8.12
C ALA A 556 -3.75 116.33 -8.60
N LYS A 557 -2.81 115.80 -7.81
CA LYS A 557 -1.42 115.38 -8.12
C LYS A 557 -0.78 114.97 -6.79
N ALA A 558 -0.16 113.81 -6.57
CA ALA A 558 0.79 113.00 -7.35
C ALA A 558 2.27 113.41 -7.19
N MET A 559 3.04 112.44 -6.71
CA MET A 559 4.51 112.23 -6.72
C MET A 559 4.61 110.68 -6.75
N GLN A 560 5.24 109.95 -7.68
CA GLN A 560 6.44 110.17 -8.52
C GLN A 560 7.68 110.46 -7.66
N ASP A 561 8.83 109.78 -7.80
CA ASP A 561 9.42 108.99 -8.90
C ASP A 561 10.02 107.65 -8.35
N SER A 562 10.55 106.68 -9.12
CA SER A 562 11.51 106.80 -10.23
C SER A 562 11.66 105.50 -11.06
N GLU A 563 11.90 105.65 -12.36
CA GLU A 563 12.40 104.62 -13.29
C GLU A 563 13.54 105.20 -14.15
N TYR A 564 14.33 104.29 -14.75
CA TYR A 564 15.34 104.46 -15.81
C TYR A 564 16.75 104.97 -15.48
N GLU A 565 17.74 104.10 -15.72
CA GLU A 565 18.81 104.39 -16.70
C GLU A 565 19.30 103.10 -17.41
N LEU A 566 19.96 103.24 -18.56
CA LEU A 566 20.31 102.13 -19.48
C LEU A 566 21.74 101.60 -19.27
N GLN A 567 21.96 100.31 -19.59
CA GLN A 567 23.05 99.93 -20.50
C GLN A 567 22.87 98.52 -21.08
N ALA A 568 23.26 98.34 -22.34
CA ALA A 568 23.35 97.05 -23.02
C ALA A 568 24.83 96.69 -23.23
N ALA A 569 25.24 95.51 -22.78
CA ALA A 569 26.48 94.86 -23.20
C ALA A 569 26.40 93.34 -22.94
N ASP A 570 26.35 92.59 -24.04
CA ASP A 570 26.91 91.26 -24.31
C ASP A 570 27.26 90.32 -23.13
N GLY A 571 26.73 89.09 -23.17
CA GLY A 571 27.07 88.07 -22.17
C GLY A 571 26.15 86.84 -22.07
N THR A 572 26.06 86.02 -23.11
CA THR A 572 25.88 84.56 -22.90
C THR A 572 26.91 84.06 -21.89
N PRO A 573 26.54 83.21 -20.91
CA PRO A 573 26.29 81.80 -21.25
C PRO A 573 25.18 81.08 -20.46
N ASN A 574 24.66 80.01 -21.08
CA ASN A 574 23.97 78.84 -20.49
C ASN A 574 22.68 79.09 -19.66
N GLY A 575 21.49 78.59 -20.03
CA GLY A 575 21.16 77.77 -21.20
C GLY A 575 21.69 76.33 -21.15
N GLU A 576 21.19 75.49 -20.23
CA GLU A 576 21.30 74.01 -20.39
C GLU A 576 20.36 73.15 -19.51
N VAL A 577 19.69 73.68 -18.47
CA VAL A 577 18.88 72.84 -17.55
C VAL A 577 17.46 72.56 -18.05
N GLU A 578 16.71 73.56 -18.53
CA GLU A 578 15.33 73.34 -19.01
C GLU A 578 15.26 72.57 -20.35
N ALA A 579 16.34 72.56 -21.14
CA ALA A 579 16.44 71.69 -22.31
C ALA A 579 16.59 70.23 -21.88
N MET A 580 17.53 69.94 -20.95
CA MET A 580 17.71 68.58 -20.44
C MET A 580 16.48 68.06 -19.72
N ASP A 581 15.84 68.83 -18.84
CA ASP A 581 14.65 68.35 -18.11
C ASP A 581 13.46 68.09 -19.06
N LEU A 582 13.23 68.94 -20.07
CA LEU A 582 12.11 68.78 -20.99
C LEU A 582 12.38 67.67 -22.03
N GLU A 583 13.62 67.53 -22.50
CA GLU A 583 14.06 66.43 -23.37
C GLU A 583 14.11 65.08 -22.61
N GLN A 584 14.48 65.09 -21.32
CA GLN A 584 14.43 63.92 -20.44
C GLN A 584 12.98 63.51 -20.14
N LEU A 585 12.07 64.45 -19.84
CA LEU A 585 10.65 64.15 -19.67
C LEU A 585 10.01 63.61 -20.97
N GLN A 586 10.44 64.14 -22.12
CA GLN A 586 10.00 63.69 -23.43
C GLN A 586 10.55 62.30 -23.80
N LYS A 587 11.77 61.98 -23.34
CA LYS A 587 12.39 60.66 -23.45
C LYS A 587 11.77 59.63 -22.50
N GLU A 588 11.52 59.99 -21.24
CA GLU A 588 10.78 59.14 -20.28
C GLU A 588 9.37 58.85 -20.79
N LYS A 589 8.69 59.84 -21.40
CA LYS A 589 7.41 59.62 -22.08
C LYS A 589 7.55 58.62 -23.25
N GLN A 590 8.58 58.74 -24.09
CA GLN A 590 8.84 57.77 -25.17
C GLN A 590 9.15 56.35 -24.64
N ASP A 591 9.94 56.22 -23.57
CA ASP A 591 10.27 54.93 -22.96
C ASP A 591 9.04 54.29 -22.29
N LEU A 592 8.16 55.09 -21.66
CA LEU A 592 6.89 54.61 -21.12
C LEU A 592 5.91 54.21 -22.24
N GLU A 593 5.84 54.97 -23.33
CA GLU A 593 5.07 54.59 -24.52
C GLU A 593 5.62 53.29 -25.13
N GLN A 594 6.95 53.12 -25.25
CA GLN A 594 7.56 51.87 -25.70
C GLN A 594 7.24 50.70 -24.75
N GLN A 595 7.44 50.84 -23.44
CA GLN A 595 7.08 49.80 -22.47
C GLN A 595 5.58 49.43 -22.54
N LEU A 596 4.70 50.40 -22.80
CA LEU A 596 3.27 50.16 -22.92
C LEU A 596 2.93 49.45 -24.25
N THR A 597 3.62 49.74 -25.35
CA THR A 597 3.51 48.95 -26.59
C THR A 597 4.07 47.53 -26.44
N GLU A 598 5.17 47.35 -25.72
CA GLU A 598 5.78 46.04 -25.47
C GLU A 598 4.92 45.18 -24.53
N LYS A 599 4.41 45.75 -23.43
CA LYS A 599 3.43 45.06 -22.56
C LYS A 599 2.15 44.69 -23.31
N ASN A 600 1.68 45.53 -24.24
CA ASN A 600 0.56 45.18 -25.14
C ASN A 600 0.93 44.05 -26.12
N LYS A 601 2.16 43.98 -26.62
CA LYS A 601 2.67 42.89 -27.46
C LYS A 601 2.74 41.57 -26.68
N ILE A 602 3.25 41.61 -25.44
CA ILE A 602 3.26 40.46 -24.51
C ILE A 602 1.83 40.01 -24.19
N MET A 603 0.91 40.94 -23.92
CA MET A 603 -0.50 40.61 -23.66
C MET A 603 -1.16 39.93 -24.87
N LYS A 604 -0.92 40.42 -26.09
CA LYS A 604 -1.38 39.77 -27.33
C LYS A 604 -0.77 38.38 -27.51
N GLN A 605 0.53 38.20 -27.23
CA GLN A 605 1.17 36.87 -27.27
C GLN A 605 0.57 35.91 -26.22
N MET A 606 0.26 36.39 -25.01
CA MET A 606 -0.33 35.57 -23.95
C MET A 606 -1.79 35.21 -24.26
N GLN A 607 -2.56 36.12 -24.85
CA GLN A 607 -3.90 35.86 -25.38
C GLN A 607 -3.87 34.85 -26.54
N GLN A 608 -2.91 34.95 -27.46
CA GLN A 608 -2.68 33.97 -28.53
C GLN A 608 -2.35 32.58 -27.95
N ARG A 609 -1.46 32.51 -26.95
CA ARG A 609 -1.13 31.26 -26.24
C ARG A 609 -2.33 30.64 -25.55
N MET A 610 -3.18 31.45 -24.93
CA MET A 610 -4.46 31.01 -24.34
C MET A 610 -5.44 30.49 -25.41
N LEU A 611 -5.51 31.14 -26.58
CA LEU A 611 -6.35 30.70 -27.70
C LEU A 611 -5.86 29.36 -28.27
N GLU A 612 -4.55 29.17 -28.38
CA GLU A 612 -3.92 27.93 -28.82
C GLU A 612 -4.14 26.80 -27.80
N LEU A 613 -3.90 27.05 -26.51
CA LEU A 613 -4.24 26.13 -25.42
C LEU A 613 -5.72 25.72 -25.46
N LYS A 614 -6.64 26.69 -25.61
CA LYS A 614 -8.07 26.42 -25.75
C LYS A 614 -8.40 25.57 -26.98
N LYS A 615 -7.74 25.80 -28.12
CA LYS A 615 -7.88 24.97 -29.32
C LYS A 615 -7.34 23.56 -29.13
N THR A 616 -6.22 23.38 -28.42
CA THR A 616 -5.67 22.05 -28.11
C THR A 616 -6.58 21.28 -27.16
N LEU A 617 -7.01 21.91 -26.06
CA LEU A 617 -7.92 21.32 -25.08
C LEU A 617 -9.29 20.99 -25.71
N GLN A 618 -9.80 21.84 -26.60
CA GLN A 618 -11.03 21.59 -27.37
C GLN A 618 -10.84 20.53 -28.47
N LYS A 619 -9.61 20.24 -28.92
CA LYS A 619 -9.31 19.11 -29.82
C LYS A 619 -9.23 17.80 -29.05
N GLU A 620 -8.59 17.77 -27.88
CA GLU A 620 -8.54 16.56 -27.05
C GLU A 620 -9.94 16.14 -26.57
N LEU A 621 -10.78 17.10 -26.16
CA LEU A 621 -12.20 16.85 -25.84
C LEU A 621 -13.07 16.44 -27.05
N LYS A 622 -12.51 16.41 -28.27
CA LYS A 622 -13.22 16.05 -29.50
C LYS A 622 -12.62 14.87 -30.25
N ILE A 623 -11.54 14.28 -29.72
CA ILE A 623 -10.91 13.06 -30.23
C ILE A 623 -10.93 12.00 -29.12
N ARG A 624 -12.14 11.51 -28.83
CA ARG A 624 -12.43 10.12 -28.43
C ARG A 624 -13.95 9.84 -28.40
N PRO A 625 -14.56 9.59 -29.56
CA PRO A 625 -15.62 8.62 -29.71
C PRO A 625 -15.10 7.31 -30.37
N ASP A 626 -16.01 6.35 -30.52
CA ASP A 626 -15.92 5.08 -31.27
C ASP A 626 -15.15 3.92 -30.58
N SER A 627 -15.60 2.66 -30.64
CA SER A 627 -16.66 2.03 -31.47
C SER A 627 -17.71 1.31 -30.59
N GLU A 628 -19.02 1.57 -30.70
CA GLU A 628 -20.01 1.06 -31.70
C GLU A 628 -20.57 -0.34 -31.32
N LEU A 629 -21.86 -0.43 -30.96
CA LEU A 629 -23.04 -0.70 -31.81
C LEU A 629 -23.13 -2.15 -32.33
N PHE A 630 -24.22 -2.87 -32.02
CA PHE A 630 -25.30 -3.13 -32.98
C PHE A 630 -26.54 -3.77 -32.30
N GLU A 631 -27.69 -3.17 -32.62
CA GLU A 631 -29.04 -3.70 -32.88
C GLU A 631 -29.44 -5.14 -32.45
N VAL A 632 -30.69 -5.31 -31.97
CA VAL A 632 -31.81 -5.80 -32.83
C VAL A 632 -33.17 -5.63 -32.14
N ARG A 633 -34.16 -5.36 -32.99
CA ARG A 633 -35.58 -5.03 -32.79
C ARG A 633 -36.47 -6.29 -32.72
N GLU A 634 -37.52 -6.28 -31.88
CA GLU A 634 -38.93 -6.72 -32.13
C GLU A 634 -39.66 -6.99 -30.79
N LYS A 635 -40.66 -6.20 -30.36
CA LYS A 635 -42.09 -6.13 -30.78
C LYS A 635 -42.93 -7.41 -30.51
N THR A 636 -43.89 -7.31 -29.59
CA THR A 636 -45.36 -7.19 -29.89
C THR A 636 -46.20 -6.96 -28.62
N GLY A 637 -47.41 -6.39 -28.75
CA GLY A 637 -48.31 -5.96 -27.66
C GLY A 637 -49.19 -7.08 -27.06
N PRO A 638 -50.22 -6.79 -26.21
CA PRO A 638 -51.25 -5.74 -26.40
C PRO A 638 -51.64 -4.92 -25.11
N GLU A 639 -52.47 -3.86 -25.05
CA GLU A 639 -53.05 -2.90 -26.04
C GLU A 639 -53.57 -1.55 -25.42
N ILE A 640 -54.48 -0.87 -26.14
CA ILE A 640 -55.09 0.48 -26.14
C ILE A 640 -56.39 0.64 -25.25
N PRO A 641 -57.08 1.83 -25.13
CA PRO A 641 -56.94 3.12 -25.86
C PRO A 641 -57.02 4.48 -25.08
N ASN A 642 -56.57 5.55 -25.77
CA ASN A 642 -56.96 6.98 -25.70
C ASN A 642 -56.57 7.83 -24.46
N MET A 643 -56.26 9.14 -24.54
CA MET A 643 -56.18 10.07 -25.70
C MET A 643 -55.25 11.28 -25.41
N ALA A 644 -54.60 11.81 -26.47
CA ALA A 644 -53.98 13.14 -26.59
C ALA A 644 -52.75 13.51 -25.71
N PRO A 645 -51.88 14.47 -26.13
CA PRO A 645 -50.47 14.46 -25.72
C PRO A 645 -49.97 15.69 -24.93
N SER A 646 -48.74 15.49 -24.41
CA SER A 646 -47.70 16.47 -24.04
C SER A 646 -47.59 16.90 -22.57
N VAL A 647 -46.32 16.83 -22.10
CA VAL A 647 -45.74 17.44 -20.89
C VAL A 647 -46.22 16.92 -19.52
N THR A 648 -45.62 15.82 -19.05
CA THR A 648 -45.23 15.66 -17.62
C THR A 648 -44.03 14.74 -17.42
N ASN A 649 -43.16 15.19 -16.52
CA ASN A 649 -41.94 14.56 -16.02
C ASN A 649 -42.06 13.05 -15.72
N ASN A 650 -41.12 12.24 -16.25
CA ASN A 650 -40.88 10.85 -15.85
C ASN A 650 -39.37 10.51 -15.84
N ALA A 651 -38.52 11.46 -15.42
CA ALA A 651 -37.07 11.23 -15.30
C ALA A 651 -36.66 10.65 -13.91
N ASP A 652 -37.30 11.09 -12.83
CA ASP A 652 -36.85 10.82 -11.44
C ASP A 652 -36.90 9.35 -10.98
N LEU A 653 -37.75 8.51 -11.58
CA LEU A 653 -37.91 7.10 -11.14
C LEU A 653 -36.93 6.11 -11.80
N THR A 654 -36.20 6.57 -12.81
CA THR A 654 -35.14 5.80 -13.48
C THR A 654 -33.81 6.06 -12.78
N ASP A 655 -33.50 7.34 -12.55
CA ASP A 655 -32.30 7.82 -11.87
C ASP A 655 -32.17 7.21 -10.46
N ALA A 656 -33.26 7.21 -9.68
CA ALA A 656 -33.31 6.57 -8.36
C ALA A 656 -33.07 5.05 -8.35
N ARG A 657 -33.23 4.37 -9.50
CA ARG A 657 -32.96 2.94 -9.65
C ARG A 657 -31.53 2.68 -10.12
N GLU A 658 -30.98 3.58 -10.93
CA GLU A 658 -29.61 3.53 -11.47
C GLU A 658 -28.57 3.91 -10.40
N ILE A 659 -28.82 4.98 -9.63
CA ILE A 659 -28.11 5.33 -8.38
C ILE A 659 -28.05 4.11 -7.44
N ASN A 660 -29.15 3.34 -7.37
CA ASN A 660 -29.25 2.19 -6.51
C ASN A 660 -28.31 1.04 -6.93
N PHE A 661 -28.03 0.85 -8.23
CA PHE A 661 -27.11 -0.19 -8.70
C PHE A 661 -25.64 0.16 -8.48
N GLU A 662 -25.25 1.43 -8.66
CA GLU A 662 -23.87 1.85 -8.39
C GLU A 662 -23.58 1.86 -6.87
N TYR A 663 -24.55 2.32 -6.05
CA TYR A 663 -24.48 2.20 -4.60
C TYR A 663 -24.51 0.74 -4.12
N LEU A 664 -25.38 -0.11 -4.69
CA LEU A 664 -25.42 -1.55 -4.40
C LEU A 664 -24.09 -2.23 -4.74
N LYS A 665 -23.49 -1.92 -5.90
CA LYS A 665 -22.16 -2.42 -6.27
C LYS A 665 -21.11 -2.04 -5.21
N HIS A 666 -21.12 -0.80 -4.74
CA HIS A 666 -20.23 -0.35 -3.67
C HIS A 666 -20.53 -1.06 -2.32
N VAL A 667 -21.78 -1.19 -1.93
CA VAL A 667 -22.19 -1.82 -0.66
C VAL A 667 -21.90 -3.33 -0.65
N VAL A 668 -22.15 -4.04 -1.75
CA VAL A 668 -21.79 -5.47 -1.89
C VAL A 668 -20.28 -5.65 -1.91
N LEU A 669 -19.53 -4.84 -2.65
CA LEU A 669 -18.07 -4.90 -2.65
C LEU A 669 -17.52 -4.64 -1.24
N LYS A 670 -18.01 -3.60 -0.55
CA LYS A 670 -17.61 -3.27 0.81
C LYS A 670 -17.99 -4.38 1.81
N PHE A 671 -19.18 -4.96 1.70
CA PHE A 671 -19.62 -6.10 2.52
C PHE A 671 -18.69 -7.31 2.38
N MET A 672 -18.25 -7.61 1.15
CA MET A 672 -17.35 -8.73 0.85
C MET A 672 -15.87 -8.47 1.19
N SER A 673 -15.47 -7.21 1.38
CA SER A 673 -14.06 -6.81 1.59
C SER A 673 -13.76 -6.17 2.95
N CYS A 674 -14.75 -6.00 3.83
CA CYS A 674 -14.55 -5.51 5.20
C CYS A 674 -14.44 -6.66 6.22
N ARG A 675 -14.04 -6.33 7.45
CA ARG A 675 -13.93 -7.31 8.55
C ARG A 675 -15.31 -7.85 8.93
N GLU A 676 -15.39 -9.08 9.44
CA GLU A 676 -16.67 -9.70 9.79
C GLU A 676 -17.53 -8.84 10.73
N SER A 677 -16.93 -8.18 11.71
CA SER A 677 -17.66 -7.26 12.61
C SER A 677 -18.27 -6.05 11.90
N GLU A 678 -17.61 -5.51 10.88
CA GLU A 678 -18.10 -4.40 10.05
C GLU A 678 -19.16 -4.87 9.05
N ALA A 679 -18.95 -6.04 8.45
CA ALA A 679 -19.90 -6.66 7.54
C ALA A 679 -21.24 -6.94 8.23
N PHE A 680 -21.23 -7.30 9.53
CA PHE A 680 -22.46 -7.51 10.32
C PHE A 680 -23.36 -6.25 10.39
N HIS A 681 -22.77 -5.06 10.48
CA HIS A 681 -23.52 -3.80 10.42
C HIS A 681 -24.09 -3.51 9.02
N LEU A 682 -23.42 -3.98 7.96
CA LEU A 682 -23.83 -3.81 6.57
C LEU A 682 -24.92 -4.80 6.12
N ILE A 683 -25.19 -5.87 6.86
CA ILE A 683 -26.24 -6.86 6.54
C ILE A 683 -27.59 -6.18 6.25
N LYS A 684 -28.01 -5.20 7.06
CA LYS A 684 -29.29 -4.49 6.85
C LYS A 684 -29.29 -3.67 5.55
N ALA A 685 -28.18 -3.03 5.20
CA ALA A 685 -28.06 -2.27 3.96
C ALA A 685 -28.12 -3.20 2.74
N VAL A 686 -27.35 -4.30 2.76
CA VAL A 686 -27.39 -5.33 1.70
C VAL A 686 -28.80 -5.91 1.55
N SER A 687 -29.48 -6.24 2.66
CA SER A 687 -30.81 -6.84 2.66
C SER A 687 -31.88 -5.90 2.05
N VAL A 688 -31.82 -4.60 2.36
CA VAL A 688 -32.72 -3.60 1.76
C VAL A 688 -32.40 -3.34 0.28
N LEU A 689 -31.12 -3.30 -0.11
CA LEU A 689 -30.73 -3.03 -1.51
C LEU A 689 -30.96 -4.22 -2.45
N LEU A 690 -30.84 -5.46 -1.95
CA LEU A 690 -31.08 -6.69 -2.70
C LEU A 690 -32.49 -7.29 -2.50
N ASN A 691 -33.31 -6.69 -1.63
CA ASN A 691 -34.64 -7.20 -1.24
C ASN A 691 -34.60 -8.63 -0.70
N PHE A 692 -33.69 -8.92 0.23
CA PHE A 692 -33.65 -10.21 0.92
C PHE A 692 -34.89 -10.42 1.79
N SER A 693 -35.37 -11.66 1.81
CA SER A 693 -36.34 -12.15 2.79
C SER A 693 -35.74 -12.18 4.20
N GLN A 694 -36.60 -12.26 5.21
CA GLN A 694 -36.17 -12.32 6.60
C GLN A 694 -35.34 -13.59 6.89
N GLU A 695 -35.63 -14.68 6.16
CA GLU A 695 -34.90 -15.94 6.19
C GLU A 695 -33.48 -15.81 5.58
N GLU A 696 -33.34 -15.08 4.47
CA GLU A 696 -32.04 -14.80 3.84
C GLU A 696 -31.18 -13.85 4.70
N GLU A 697 -31.78 -12.82 5.31
CA GLU A 697 -31.09 -11.94 6.26
C GLU A 697 -30.62 -12.73 7.51
N SER A 698 -31.44 -13.63 8.04
CA SER A 698 -31.07 -14.49 9.18
C SER A 698 -29.90 -15.42 8.83
N MET A 699 -29.91 -16.02 7.63
CA MET A 699 -28.84 -16.92 7.19
C MET A 699 -27.48 -16.22 7.11
N LEU A 700 -27.45 -14.96 6.66
CA LEU A 700 -26.22 -14.15 6.64
C LEU A 700 -25.74 -13.79 8.05
N LYS A 701 -26.64 -13.46 8.98
CA LYS A 701 -26.29 -13.22 10.39
C LYS A 701 -25.71 -14.46 11.04
N GLU A 702 -26.40 -15.60 10.95
CA GLU A 702 -25.95 -16.90 11.48
C GLU A 702 -24.57 -17.29 10.92
N THR A 703 -24.30 -16.99 9.65
CA THR A 703 -23.01 -17.27 9.00
C THR A 703 -21.89 -16.35 9.49
N LEU A 704 -22.16 -15.06 9.70
CA LEU A 704 -21.17 -14.12 10.26
C LEU A 704 -20.93 -14.34 11.75
N GLU A 705 -21.97 -14.62 12.53
CA GLU A 705 -21.87 -14.96 13.97
C GLU A 705 -21.06 -16.24 14.17
N TYR A 706 -21.24 -17.25 13.31
CA TYR A 706 -20.37 -18.44 13.28
C TYR A 706 -18.90 -18.06 13.00
N LYS A 707 -18.63 -17.23 11.98
CA LYS A 707 -17.25 -16.80 11.68
C LYS A 707 -16.59 -15.98 12.79
N MET A 708 -17.36 -15.24 13.58
CA MET A 708 -16.86 -14.47 14.72
C MET A 708 -16.81 -15.27 16.03
N SER A 709 -17.38 -16.48 16.09
CA SER A 709 -17.46 -17.30 17.29
C SER A 709 -16.47 -18.46 17.25
N TRP A 710 -15.56 -18.50 18.22
CA TRP A 710 -14.55 -19.56 18.36
C TRP A 710 -15.15 -20.97 18.62
N PHE A 711 -16.39 -21.04 19.11
CA PHE A 711 -17.06 -22.29 19.50
C PHE A 711 -18.39 -22.53 18.75
N GLY A 712 -18.69 -21.73 17.71
CA GLY A 712 -19.91 -21.89 16.93
C GLY A 712 -19.94 -23.20 16.15
N SER A 713 -21.13 -23.80 16.01
CA SER A 713 -21.37 -24.85 15.01
C SER A 713 -21.62 -24.20 13.66
N LYS A 714 -21.04 -24.72 12.57
CA LYS A 714 -21.32 -24.20 11.22
C LYS A 714 -22.82 -24.32 10.93
N PRO A 715 -23.54 -23.23 10.55
CA PRO A 715 -24.98 -23.28 10.32
C PRO A 715 -25.32 -24.29 9.21
N ALA A 716 -26.39 -25.05 9.43
CA ALA A 716 -26.79 -26.12 8.53
C ALA A 716 -27.25 -25.54 7.18
N PRO A 717 -26.82 -26.10 6.03
CA PRO A 717 -27.23 -25.62 4.72
C PRO A 717 -28.71 -25.96 4.50
N LYS A 718 -29.60 -25.01 4.82
CA LYS A 718 -31.00 -25.02 4.37
C LYS A 718 -30.94 -25.04 2.83
N GLY A 719 -31.46 -26.11 2.23
CA GLY A 719 -31.16 -26.49 0.85
C GLY A 719 -31.47 -25.40 -0.17
N SER A 720 -30.64 -25.33 -1.21
CA SER A 720 -30.71 -24.44 -2.39
C SER A 720 -31.87 -23.44 -2.39
N ILE A 721 -31.57 -22.20 -1.99
CA ILE A 721 -32.52 -21.09 -2.12
C ILE A 721 -32.94 -21.01 -3.58
N ARG A 722 -34.24 -21.25 -3.82
CA ARG A 722 -34.83 -21.22 -5.16
C ARG A 722 -34.69 -19.80 -5.72
N PRO A 723 -34.00 -19.57 -6.85
CA PRO A 723 -33.76 -18.23 -7.35
C PRO A 723 -35.06 -17.45 -7.52
N SER A 724 -35.09 -16.21 -7.01
CA SER A 724 -36.27 -15.32 -6.91
C SER A 724 -36.89 -14.93 -8.27
N ILE A 725 -36.32 -15.43 -9.37
CA ILE A 725 -36.72 -15.23 -10.76
C ILE A 725 -37.65 -16.36 -11.28
N SER A 726 -37.85 -17.43 -10.51
CA SER A 726 -38.53 -18.65 -10.99
C SER A 726 -40.04 -18.67 -10.73
N ASN A 727 -40.81 -18.05 -11.62
CA ASN A 727 -42.28 -18.14 -11.61
C ASN A 727 -42.75 -19.61 -11.73
N PRO A 728 -43.87 -20.05 -11.11
CA PRO A 728 -44.17 -21.47 -10.96
C PRO A 728 -45.04 -22.02 -12.11
N ARG A 729 -44.40 -22.50 -13.19
CA ARG A 729 -44.97 -23.51 -14.12
C ARG A 729 -43.93 -23.94 -15.16
N ILE A 730 -43.65 -25.24 -15.19
CA ILE A 730 -43.48 -26.14 -16.36
C ILE A 730 -42.84 -27.43 -15.79
N PRO A 731 -43.53 -28.59 -15.83
CA PRO A 731 -42.92 -29.86 -15.48
C PRO A 731 -42.03 -30.34 -16.64
N TRP A 732 -40.82 -30.82 -16.32
CA TRP A 732 -39.93 -31.42 -17.31
C TRP A 732 -40.23 -32.91 -17.44
N SER A 733 -40.13 -33.43 -18.67
CA SER A 733 -40.08 -34.86 -18.97
C SER A 733 -38.63 -35.34 -19.01
#